data_AF-A0A5Q4BNM1-F1
#
_entry.id   AF-A0A5Q4BNM1-F1
#
_cell.length_a   1.000
_cell.length_b   1.000
_cell.length_c   1.000
_cell.angle_alpha   90.00
_cell.angle_beta   90.00
_cell.angle_gamma   90.00
#
_symmetry.space_group_name_H-M   'P 1'
#
loop_
_entity.id
_entity.type
_entity.pdbx_description
1 polymer ?
#
loop_
_entity_poly.entity_id
_entity_poly.type
_entity_poly.pdbx_seq_one_letter_code
_entity_poly.pdbx_strand_id
1 'polypeptide(L)'
;MAGRQGQPHDRGFREVVLGGCQSQSCEDRFGDGATDVIRQRERDHINMTETDTLVQGVPTGQIVTGVEEEVGDGSQVPGLERNIPKMPYFRNNLTALSQRYNLYFAAYENRIFVYRPKGILKQALPREPNLILATKPDKVARHIGGTLDGRFHHQMNHIAIGFLGREEVLVSVYDDGSVFAHYTKHIAEYTERASSGCRIPNPIPTPFFRENVGSSAWGIAIHQKSRLIAVSSNKREVTVFAFGLSHLPEAMECRERPREFCERSVLKRKRNWRICIPLGDGGHNIPNISLWDDHEGFAEKVVANDIYGTTWILDIWKVGTAPFRISHRANVQGQWAFRNPMGWGIVVLPYESFLPAKSVTDLLGMQESDIMNAKNPHAGRWIETQRGLACVRGHPGDPVAQSLPEPETFGNQHTPATWLQPQQPAFLAAILTGQPLLALPAPPPPPPDEGGGDDSDDDEGAPLDAVPDPPPAAPAQNALFFIPDHEEDGWSEEEEENPNPAWEDLSSAFDSEDDDTASFAGVLGNNNDANEITFIEEAMSATEDDVEADEALTQSLAPDGILGYFKRMADSDLSGYKTQWLDMIFTPHDGKTYVSPTSAVDRIQYLRRPTFKNRNTKQQDRKALEELGKRCCILRTYEEDIEMRSINPDDGAAVFCKDPISWNYPPHPLLRHAERLNMVVHVPELSLVVIGSAIGRVILLTPTRSRYSIPGDGFRLKQGFRIDWVLPRRSEERSGWRPPRGLYGIAVGPVQEGGATGCLLRPDNAPAPSPASRRYRLMLHYRDHTILSYEISRDEGNEDVLIF
;
A
#
# COMPACT_ATOMS: atom_id res chain seq x y z
N MET A 1 39.53 13.69 37.88
CA MET A 1 39.64 14.76 36.84
C MET A 1 38.38 14.70 35.99
N ALA A 2 37.56 15.76 35.98
CA ALA A 2 36.31 15.75 35.22
C ALA A 2 36.58 15.87 33.71
N GLY A 3 36.15 14.86 32.94
CA GLY A 3 36.15 14.90 31.47
C GLY A 3 34.85 15.55 30.96
N ARG A 4 34.98 16.47 30.00
CA ARG A 4 33.88 17.31 29.52
C ARG A 4 32.70 16.48 28.98
N GLN A 5 31.49 16.88 29.33
CA GLN A 5 30.27 16.49 28.62
C GLN A 5 30.43 16.81 27.12
N GLY A 6 30.09 15.87 26.25
CA GLY A 6 30.22 16.05 24.81
C GLY A 6 29.30 17.15 24.31
N GLN A 7 29.88 18.17 23.67
CA GLN A 7 29.09 19.09 22.86
C GLN A 7 28.48 18.30 21.69
N PRO A 8 27.20 18.49 21.34
CA PRO A 8 26.66 17.90 20.12
C PRO A 8 27.39 18.49 18.92
N HIS A 9 28.15 17.66 18.20
CA HIS A 9 28.85 18.09 16.99
C HIS A 9 27.83 18.55 15.94
N ASP A 10 27.78 19.85 15.69
CA ASP A 10 26.96 20.46 14.65
C ASP A 10 27.61 20.21 13.27
N ARG A 11 27.28 19.06 12.67
CA ARG A 11 27.94 18.52 11.45
C ARG A 11 27.43 19.10 10.12
N GLY A 12 26.50 20.06 10.17
CA GLY A 12 25.89 20.71 9.00
C GLY A 12 24.92 19.81 8.21
N PHE A 13 24.17 20.40 7.28
CA PHE A 13 23.39 19.65 6.31
C PHE A 13 24.33 18.92 5.34
N ARG A 14 23.93 17.70 4.93
CA ARG A 14 24.62 16.90 3.92
C ARG A 14 23.57 16.35 2.96
N GLU A 15 23.95 16.06 1.72
CA GLU A 15 23.05 15.42 0.74
C GLU A 15 23.12 13.89 0.90
N VAL A 16 22.10 13.14 0.46
CA VAL A 16 22.24 11.68 0.34
C VAL A 16 23.21 11.34 -0.81
N VAL A 17 24.18 10.48 -0.54
CA VAL A 17 25.15 10.00 -1.51
C VAL A 17 24.52 8.82 -2.25
N LEU A 18 24.63 8.85 -3.58
CA LEU A 18 24.04 7.86 -4.49
C LEU A 18 25.13 7.25 -5.38
N GLY A 19 25.31 5.94 -5.28
CA GLY A 19 26.29 5.18 -6.05
C GLY A 19 26.00 5.09 -7.55
N GLY A 20 26.81 4.30 -8.25
CA GLY A 20 26.52 3.90 -9.64
C GLY A 20 25.27 3.01 -9.67
N CYS A 21 24.41 3.22 -10.67
CA CYS A 21 23.30 2.30 -10.93
C CYS A 21 23.84 1.00 -11.53
N GLN A 22 23.24 -0.13 -11.17
CA GLN A 22 23.50 -1.45 -11.73
C GLN A 22 22.20 -1.98 -12.32
N SER A 23 22.18 -2.25 -13.62
CA SER A 23 21.03 -2.83 -14.30
C SER A 23 21.16 -4.36 -14.39
N GLN A 24 20.04 -5.05 -14.21
CA GLN A 24 19.87 -6.47 -14.50
C GLN A 24 18.59 -6.63 -15.32
N SER A 25 18.70 -7.07 -16.57
CA SER A 25 17.57 -7.20 -17.50
C SER A 25 16.71 -8.44 -17.19
N CYS A 26 15.57 -8.55 -17.88
CA CYS A 26 14.77 -9.77 -17.88
C CYS A 26 15.52 -11.00 -18.44
N GLU A 27 16.37 -10.81 -19.45
CA GLU A 27 17.20 -11.85 -20.07
C GLU A 27 18.37 -12.26 -19.15
N ASP A 28 18.95 -11.33 -18.39
CA ASP A 28 19.91 -11.67 -17.34
C ASP A 28 19.26 -12.60 -16.29
N ARG A 29 18.00 -12.33 -15.93
CA ARG A 29 17.24 -13.08 -14.92
C ARG A 29 16.68 -14.42 -15.40
N PHE A 30 16.18 -14.52 -16.62
CA PHE A 30 15.43 -15.70 -17.06
C PHE A 30 16.03 -16.39 -18.29
N GLY A 31 16.99 -15.76 -18.98
CA GLY A 31 17.59 -16.27 -20.21
C GLY A 31 16.94 -15.72 -21.49
N ASP A 32 17.48 -16.15 -22.62
CA ASP A 32 17.11 -15.68 -23.95
C ASP A 32 15.64 -16.00 -24.26
N GLY A 33 14.94 -15.07 -24.93
CA GLY A 33 13.51 -15.19 -25.24
C GLY A 33 12.56 -14.70 -24.13
N ALA A 34 13.07 -14.35 -22.94
CA ALA A 34 12.24 -13.85 -21.83
C ALA A 34 11.44 -12.59 -22.21
N THR A 35 12.07 -11.71 -22.99
CA THR A 35 11.46 -10.50 -23.55
C THR A 35 10.18 -10.78 -24.33
N ASP A 36 10.13 -11.86 -25.12
CA ASP A 36 8.98 -12.15 -25.98
C ASP A 36 7.83 -12.83 -25.23
N VAL A 37 8.14 -13.67 -24.23
CA VAL A 37 7.17 -14.20 -23.27
C VAL A 37 6.46 -13.06 -22.52
N ILE A 38 7.23 -12.09 -22.02
CA ILE A 38 6.69 -10.93 -21.29
C ILE A 38 5.79 -10.11 -22.22
N ARG A 39 6.25 -9.81 -23.44
CA ARG A 39 5.44 -9.09 -24.45
C ARG A 39 4.18 -9.83 -24.85
N GLN A 40 4.17 -11.16 -24.88
CA GLN A 40 2.95 -11.94 -25.16
C GLN A 40 1.92 -11.73 -24.06
N ARG A 41 2.31 -11.91 -22.79
CA ARG A 41 1.42 -11.67 -21.64
C ARG A 41 0.90 -10.24 -21.57
N GLU A 42 1.71 -9.26 -21.94
CA GLU A 42 1.28 -7.88 -22.05
C GLU A 42 0.21 -7.68 -23.12
N ARG A 43 0.31 -8.37 -24.27
CA ARG A 43 -0.77 -8.41 -25.27
C ARG A 43 -2.01 -9.11 -24.72
N ASP A 44 -1.85 -10.25 -24.07
CA ASP A 44 -2.96 -11.04 -23.53
C ASP A 44 -3.75 -10.25 -22.49
N HIS A 45 -3.05 -9.52 -21.62
CA HIS A 45 -3.66 -8.63 -20.64
C HIS A 45 -4.39 -7.43 -21.29
N ILE A 46 -3.77 -6.76 -22.28
CA ILE A 46 -4.41 -5.65 -23.02
C ILE A 46 -5.68 -6.11 -23.73
N ASN A 47 -5.65 -7.31 -24.32
CA ASN A 47 -6.76 -7.88 -25.07
C ASN A 47 -7.79 -8.60 -24.18
N MET A 48 -7.52 -8.71 -22.87
CA MET A 48 -8.31 -9.49 -21.90
C MET A 48 -8.52 -10.96 -22.31
N THR A 49 -7.50 -11.57 -22.93
CA THR A 49 -7.50 -12.97 -23.37
C THR A 49 -6.82 -13.92 -22.38
N GLU A 50 -6.49 -13.45 -21.17
CA GLU A 50 -5.91 -14.28 -20.10
C GLU A 50 -6.91 -15.35 -19.60
N THR A 51 -6.64 -16.62 -19.91
CA THR A 51 -7.56 -17.76 -19.67
C THR A 51 -6.98 -18.82 -18.73
N ASP A 52 -6.43 -18.40 -17.58
CA ASP A 52 -5.87 -19.34 -16.60
C ASP A 52 -6.93 -20.28 -16.01
N THR A 53 -6.75 -21.59 -16.19
CA THR A 53 -7.53 -22.62 -15.48
C THR A 53 -7.23 -22.52 -13.99
N LEU A 54 -8.27 -22.28 -13.18
CA LEU A 54 -8.13 -22.13 -11.73
C LEU A 54 -8.56 -23.42 -11.02
N VAL A 55 -7.74 -23.90 -10.07
CA VAL A 55 -8.08 -24.98 -9.15
C VAL A 55 -8.01 -24.42 -7.73
N GLN A 56 -9.09 -24.61 -6.95
CA GLN A 56 -9.22 -24.06 -5.58
C GLN A 56 -9.02 -22.53 -5.49
N GLY A 57 -9.23 -21.78 -6.57
CA GLY A 57 -9.07 -20.32 -6.64
C GLY A 57 -7.65 -19.82 -6.93
N VAL A 58 -6.75 -20.68 -7.43
CA VAL A 58 -5.41 -20.31 -7.91
C VAL A 58 -5.11 -20.96 -9.28
N PRO A 59 -4.30 -20.34 -10.16
CA PRO A 59 -3.94 -20.93 -11.45
C PRO A 59 -3.24 -22.30 -11.34
N THR A 60 -3.56 -23.21 -12.26
CA THR A 60 -2.85 -24.48 -12.43
C THR A 60 -1.44 -24.29 -12.99
N GLY A 61 -0.54 -25.25 -12.75
CA GLY A 61 0.82 -25.24 -13.31
C GLY A 61 1.79 -24.22 -12.71
N GLN A 62 1.38 -23.45 -11.71
CA GLN A 62 2.25 -22.50 -11.00
C GLN A 62 3.47 -23.21 -10.38
N ILE A 63 4.66 -22.67 -10.61
CA ILE A 63 5.87 -23.09 -9.88
C ILE A 63 5.74 -22.77 -8.39
N VAL A 64 6.06 -23.76 -7.56
CA VAL A 64 6.05 -23.74 -6.09
C VAL A 64 7.25 -24.55 -5.57
N THR A 65 7.75 -24.23 -4.38
CA THR A 65 8.86 -25.01 -3.79
C THR A 65 8.37 -26.35 -3.24
N GLY A 66 9.19 -27.39 -3.33
CA GLY A 66 8.95 -28.70 -2.69
C GLY A 66 8.06 -29.66 -3.47
N VAL A 67 7.62 -29.30 -4.68
CA VAL A 67 6.95 -30.21 -5.62
C VAL A 67 7.94 -30.51 -6.74
N GLU A 68 8.49 -31.74 -6.75
CA GLU A 68 9.22 -32.25 -7.90
C GLU A 68 8.22 -32.65 -8.99
N GLU A 69 8.56 -32.39 -10.25
CA GLU A 69 7.72 -32.80 -11.38
C GLU A 69 8.01 -34.26 -11.71
N GLU A 70 6.95 -35.07 -11.82
CA GLU A 70 7.04 -36.30 -12.60
C GLU A 70 7.33 -35.90 -14.05
N VAL A 71 8.61 -35.98 -14.44
CA VAL A 71 9.03 -35.81 -15.82
C VAL A 71 8.46 -36.97 -16.61
N GLY A 72 7.29 -36.75 -17.21
CA GLY A 72 6.71 -37.67 -18.19
C GLY A 72 7.76 -38.02 -19.24
N ASP A 73 7.86 -39.31 -19.56
CA ASP A 73 8.94 -39.91 -20.34
C ASP A 73 9.03 -39.32 -21.77
N GLY A 74 9.74 -38.20 -21.93
CA GLY A 74 9.70 -37.43 -23.19
C GLY A 74 10.11 -35.96 -23.14
N SER A 75 11.33 -35.66 -22.64
CA SER A 75 12.14 -34.49 -23.04
C SER A 75 11.43 -33.14 -23.36
N GLN A 76 10.74 -32.53 -22.39
CA GLN A 76 10.53 -31.08 -22.42
C GLN A 76 11.01 -30.46 -21.10
N VAL A 77 12.06 -29.64 -21.19
CA VAL A 77 12.45 -28.70 -20.14
C VAL A 77 11.23 -27.79 -19.87
N PRO A 78 10.87 -27.47 -18.62
CA PRO A 78 9.76 -26.57 -18.33
C PRO A 78 9.90 -25.29 -19.15
N GLY A 79 8.90 -25.01 -20.00
CA GLY A 79 8.95 -23.92 -20.96
C GLY A 79 9.25 -22.60 -20.27
N LEU A 80 10.03 -21.73 -20.93
CA LEU A 80 10.50 -20.45 -20.38
C LEU A 80 9.36 -19.61 -19.76
N GLU A 81 8.18 -19.70 -20.37
CA GLU A 81 6.92 -19.13 -19.87
C GLU A 81 6.63 -19.48 -18.42
N ARG A 82 6.80 -20.73 -18.00
CA ARG A 82 6.47 -21.20 -16.65
C ARG A 82 7.43 -20.67 -15.58
N ASN A 83 8.67 -20.39 -15.96
CA ASN A 83 9.72 -19.89 -15.05
C ASN A 83 9.62 -18.37 -14.82
N ILE A 84 9.08 -17.62 -15.79
CA ILE A 84 8.81 -16.19 -15.67
C ILE A 84 7.46 -16.04 -14.94
N PRO A 85 7.38 -15.44 -13.74
CA PRO A 85 6.10 -15.27 -13.04
C PRO A 85 5.25 -14.14 -13.67
N LYS A 86 3.92 -14.19 -13.54
CA LYS A 86 3.04 -13.09 -13.98
C LYS A 86 3.07 -11.93 -12.95
N MET A 87 2.82 -10.70 -13.40
CA MET A 87 2.95 -9.49 -12.59
C MET A 87 1.62 -8.73 -12.51
N PRO A 88 0.81 -8.87 -11.44
CA PRO A 88 -0.46 -8.15 -11.27
C PRO A 88 -0.39 -6.65 -11.54
N TYR A 89 -1.50 -6.11 -12.06
CA TYR A 89 -1.70 -4.69 -12.36
C TYR A 89 -2.37 -3.96 -11.18
N PHE A 90 -2.27 -2.63 -11.15
CA PHE A 90 -2.94 -1.73 -10.21
C PHE A 90 -2.64 -1.89 -8.70
N ARG A 91 -1.58 -2.61 -8.33
CA ARG A 91 -1.20 -2.86 -6.92
C ARG A 91 -0.35 -1.75 -6.27
N ASN A 92 -0.10 -1.85 -4.97
CA ASN A 92 0.87 -1.03 -4.22
C ASN A 92 2.29 -1.61 -4.38
N ASN A 93 3.17 -1.43 -3.39
CA ASN A 93 4.52 -1.97 -3.43
C ASN A 93 4.51 -3.51 -3.32
N LEU A 94 4.99 -4.21 -4.34
CA LEU A 94 5.05 -5.68 -4.36
C LEU A 94 6.47 -6.24 -4.14
N THR A 95 7.39 -5.40 -3.66
CA THR A 95 8.76 -5.82 -3.36
C THR A 95 9.24 -5.31 -2.01
N ALA A 96 10.06 -6.10 -1.31
CA ALA A 96 10.66 -5.70 -0.05
C ALA A 96 12.07 -6.27 0.14
N LEU A 97 12.87 -5.61 0.97
CA LEU A 97 14.16 -6.10 1.44
C LEU A 97 14.08 -6.29 2.96
N SER A 98 14.65 -7.40 3.45
CA SER A 98 14.84 -7.60 4.88
C SER A 98 15.88 -6.61 5.44
N GLN A 99 15.65 -6.12 6.65
CA GLN A 99 16.51 -5.22 7.41
C GLN A 99 17.49 -5.98 8.32
N ARG A 100 17.28 -7.29 8.51
CA ARG A 100 18.13 -8.19 9.32
C ARG A 100 18.88 -9.23 8.50
N TYR A 101 18.26 -9.74 7.43
CA TYR A 101 18.75 -10.82 6.58
C TYR A 101 18.96 -10.36 5.14
N ASN A 102 19.90 -10.98 4.43
CA ASN A 102 20.20 -10.73 3.03
C ASN A 102 19.15 -11.41 2.13
N LEU A 103 17.89 -11.01 2.30
CA LEU A 103 16.73 -11.54 1.58
C LEU A 103 16.00 -10.41 0.86
N TYR A 104 15.63 -10.69 -0.38
CA TYR A 104 14.80 -9.88 -1.25
C TYR A 104 13.51 -10.64 -1.55
N PHE A 105 12.39 -9.96 -1.44
CA PHE A 105 11.05 -10.51 -1.64
C PHE A 105 10.40 -9.83 -2.84
N ALA A 106 9.90 -10.62 -3.79
CA ALA A 106 8.98 -10.15 -4.83
C ALA A 106 7.70 -10.98 -4.78
N ALA A 107 6.58 -10.31 -4.51
CA ALA A 107 5.26 -10.91 -4.66
C ALA A 107 4.89 -10.99 -6.15
N TYR A 108 4.31 -12.10 -6.57
CA TYR A 108 3.78 -12.34 -7.90
C TYR A 108 2.48 -13.14 -7.72
N GLU A 109 1.35 -12.53 -8.05
CA GLU A 109 0.02 -13.13 -7.84
C GLU A 109 -0.20 -13.56 -6.37
N ASN A 110 -0.33 -14.86 -6.10
CA ASN A 110 -0.46 -15.52 -4.79
C ASN A 110 0.88 -16.06 -4.23
N ARG A 111 2.02 -15.70 -4.82
CA ARG A 111 3.34 -16.30 -4.52
C ARG A 111 4.37 -15.24 -4.16
N ILE A 112 5.18 -15.45 -3.13
CA ILE A 112 6.34 -14.61 -2.82
C ILE A 112 7.60 -15.37 -3.19
N PHE A 113 8.31 -14.86 -4.18
CA PHE A 113 9.61 -15.35 -4.58
C PHE A 113 10.66 -14.70 -3.67
N VAL A 114 11.35 -15.53 -2.91
CA VAL A 114 12.43 -15.16 -2.00
C VAL A 114 13.76 -15.38 -2.70
N TYR A 115 14.55 -14.32 -2.81
CA TYR A 115 15.88 -14.35 -3.39
C TYR A 115 16.92 -13.93 -2.36
N ARG A 116 18.12 -14.47 -2.46
CA ARG A 116 19.32 -13.98 -1.77
C ARG A 116 20.22 -13.23 -2.76
N PRO A 117 20.23 -11.89 -2.76
CA PRO A 117 21.06 -11.08 -3.66
C PRO A 117 22.54 -11.45 -3.63
N LYS A 118 23.19 -11.38 -4.79
CA LYS A 118 24.58 -11.79 -5.03
C LYS A 118 25.45 -10.59 -5.43
N GLY A 119 26.64 -10.53 -4.84
CA GLY A 119 27.62 -9.46 -5.06
C GLY A 119 27.26 -8.16 -4.34
N ILE A 120 28.19 -7.64 -3.52
CA ILE A 120 27.96 -6.44 -2.69
C ILE A 120 27.68 -5.19 -3.55
N LEU A 121 28.36 -5.04 -4.69
CA LEU A 121 28.17 -3.90 -5.58
C LEU A 121 26.95 -4.06 -6.52
N LYS A 122 26.75 -5.27 -7.06
CA LYS A 122 25.72 -5.52 -8.08
C LYS A 122 24.33 -5.76 -7.49
N GLN A 123 24.24 -6.37 -6.32
CA GLN A 123 22.99 -6.79 -5.67
C GLN A 123 22.09 -7.64 -6.59
N ALA A 124 22.70 -8.36 -7.54
CA ALA A 124 22.00 -9.08 -8.59
C ALA A 124 21.19 -10.24 -8.01
N LEU A 125 19.97 -10.45 -8.50
CA LEU A 125 19.16 -11.60 -8.11
C LEU A 125 19.63 -12.83 -8.91
N PRO A 126 19.72 -14.02 -8.28
CA PRO A 126 19.90 -15.27 -9.02
C PRO A 126 18.67 -15.54 -9.92
N ARG A 127 18.87 -16.33 -10.97
CA ARG A 127 17.80 -16.71 -11.91
C ARG A 127 16.68 -17.48 -11.21
N GLU A 128 17.06 -18.47 -10.42
CA GLU A 128 16.16 -19.27 -9.59
C GLU A 128 15.95 -18.61 -8.21
N PRO A 129 14.71 -18.54 -7.70
CA PRO A 129 14.44 -18.13 -6.33
C PRO A 129 14.95 -19.18 -5.34
N ASN A 130 15.36 -18.73 -4.15
CA ASN A 130 15.78 -19.62 -3.06
C ASN A 130 14.60 -20.31 -2.36
N LEU A 131 13.41 -19.71 -2.43
CA LEU A 131 12.15 -20.24 -1.92
C LEU A 131 10.99 -19.52 -2.62
N ILE A 132 9.90 -20.23 -2.91
CA ILE A 132 8.62 -19.68 -3.35
C ILE A 132 7.59 -19.98 -2.25
N LEU A 133 7.17 -18.95 -1.52
CA LEU A 133 6.06 -19.03 -0.57
C LEU A 133 4.74 -18.86 -1.34
N ALA A 134 4.01 -19.95 -1.55
CA ALA A 134 2.71 -19.91 -2.22
C ALA A 134 1.56 -19.94 -1.20
N THR A 135 0.52 -19.13 -1.42
CA THR A 135 -0.72 -19.18 -0.64
C THR A 135 -1.92 -19.62 -1.47
N LYS A 136 -2.96 -20.09 -0.78
CA LYS A 136 -4.26 -20.44 -1.34
C LYS A 136 -5.38 -19.75 -0.53
N PRO A 137 -6.49 -19.36 -1.17
CA PRO A 137 -7.65 -18.81 -0.46
C PRO A 137 -8.30 -19.92 0.38
N ASP A 138 -8.62 -19.59 1.63
CA ASP A 138 -9.40 -20.48 2.51
C ASP A 138 -10.90 -20.38 2.21
N LYS A 139 -11.72 -21.14 2.95
CA LYS A 139 -13.18 -21.09 2.81
C LYS A 139 -13.72 -19.65 2.98
N VAL A 140 -13.18 -18.84 3.90
CA VAL A 140 -13.63 -17.45 4.13
C VAL A 140 -13.25 -16.56 2.93
N ALA A 141 -11.99 -16.59 2.52
CA ALA A 141 -11.47 -15.75 1.42
C ALA A 141 -12.23 -15.95 0.09
N ARG A 142 -12.58 -17.20 -0.25
CA ARG A 142 -13.41 -17.52 -1.43
C ARG A 142 -14.83 -16.92 -1.35
N HIS A 143 -15.38 -16.75 -0.15
CA HIS A 143 -16.67 -16.09 0.04
C HIS A 143 -16.53 -14.56 0.07
N ILE A 144 -15.39 -14.00 0.46
CA ILE A 144 -15.19 -12.54 0.42
C ILE A 144 -15.02 -12.07 -1.04
N GLY A 145 -14.19 -12.76 -1.82
CA GLY A 145 -13.95 -12.41 -3.22
C GLY A 145 -13.20 -11.09 -3.41
N GLY A 146 -12.83 -10.79 -4.65
CA GLY A 146 -11.98 -9.65 -5.03
C GLY A 146 -12.72 -8.39 -5.44
N THR A 147 -11.97 -7.31 -5.62
CA THR A 147 -12.48 -6.03 -6.18
C THR A 147 -11.76 -5.59 -7.45
N LEU A 148 -10.59 -6.14 -7.74
CA LEU A 148 -9.80 -5.86 -8.95
C LEU A 148 -9.90 -6.99 -9.97
N ASP A 149 -9.88 -8.24 -9.51
CA ASP A 149 -10.01 -9.42 -10.36
C ASP A 149 -11.14 -10.31 -9.84
N GLY A 150 -12.25 -10.34 -10.58
CA GLY A 150 -13.42 -11.13 -10.21
C GLY A 150 -13.24 -12.65 -10.38
N ARG A 151 -12.22 -13.09 -11.13
CA ARG A 151 -11.94 -14.51 -11.40
C ARG A 151 -10.83 -15.03 -10.50
N PHE A 152 -9.69 -14.34 -10.45
CA PHE A 152 -8.53 -14.70 -9.64
C PHE A 152 -8.26 -13.65 -8.55
N HIS A 153 -9.16 -13.56 -7.59
CA HIS A 153 -9.07 -12.58 -6.49
C HIS A 153 -7.98 -12.86 -5.44
N HIS A 154 -7.40 -14.07 -5.38
CA HIS A 154 -6.35 -14.41 -4.40
C HIS A 154 -4.96 -13.86 -4.81
N GLN A 155 -4.89 -12.62 -5.26
CA GLN A 155 -3.66 -11.93 -5.67
C GLN A 155 -3.26 -10.86 -4.66
N MET A 156 -1.96 -10.74 -4.38
CA MET A 156 -1.43 -9.75 -3.46
C MET A 156 -1.59 -8.31 -4.00
N ASN A 157 -1.91 -7.40 -3.09
CA ASN A 157 -2.00 -5.96 -3.34
C ASN A 157 -0.80 -5.19 -2.79
N HIS A 158 -0.17 -5.67 -1.71
CA HIS A 158 0.96 -5.02 -1.04
C HIS A 158 1.72 -6.06 -0.20
N ILE A 159 3.05 -5.94 -0.15
CA ILE A 159 3.88 -6.61 0.87
C ILE A 159 4.72 -5.59 1.63
N ALA A 160 4.93 -5.83 2.93
CA ALA A 160 5.74 -4.98 3.78
C ALA A 160 6.60 -5.82 4.75
N ILE A 161 7.80 -5.32 5.05
CA ILE A 161 8.68 -5.84 6.10
C ILE A 161 8.66 -4.87 7.28
N GLY A 162 8.65 -5.39 8.50
CA GLY A 162 8.76 -4.59 9.71
C GLY A 162 9.04 -5.44 10.95
N PHE A 163 9.37 -4.80 12.07
CA PHE A 163 9.61 -5.51 13.33
C PHE A 163 8.32 -5.61 14.18
N LEU A 164 8.07 -6.79 14.76
CA LEU A 164 6.96 -7.06 15.68
C LEU A 164 7.51 -7.39 17.08
N GLY A 165 8.05 -6.37 17.75
CA GLY A 165 8.89 -6.50 18.93
C GLY A 165 10.36 -6.72 18.55
N ARG A 166 10.88 -7.93 18.76
CA ARG A 166 12.28 -8.28 18.42
C ARG A 166 12.44 -9.07 17.11
N GLU A 167 11.35 -9.63 16.60
CA GLU A 167 11.35 -10.42 15.37
C GLU A 167 10.94 -9.57 14.17
N GLU A 168 11.60 -9.77 13.04
CA GLU A 168 11.22 -9.15 11.77
C GLU A 168 10.21 -10.05 11.04
N VAL A 169 9.13 -9.45 10.57
CA VAL A 169 8.02 -10.13 9.90
C VAL A 169 7.82 -9.60 8.48
N LEU A 170 7.45 -10.50 7.57
CA LEU A 170 6.95 -10.20 6.24
C LEU A 170 5.42 -10.32 6.27
N VAL A 171 4.72 -9.22 5.99
CA VAL A 171 3.25 -9.16 5.91
C VAL A 171 2.84 -9.02 4.44
N SER A 172 1.83 -9.78 4.02
CA SER A 172 1.23 -9.69 2.69
C SER A 172 -0.30 -9.61 2.78
N VAL A 173 -0.89 -8.74 1.94
CA VAL A 173 -2.35 -8.50 1.90
C VAL A 173 -2.88 -8.65 0.48
N TYR A 174 -4.13 -9.12 0.34
CA TYR A 174 -4.68 -9.65 -0.91
C TYR A 174 -5.99 -8.96 -1.32
N ASP A 175 -6.34 -9.06 -2.61
CA ASP A 175 -7.59 -8.49 -3.14
C ASP A 175 -8.84 -9.20 -2.60
N ASP A 176 -8.74 -10.44 -2.12
CA ASP A 176 -9.81 -11.13 -1.38
C ASP A 176 -9.88 -10.81 0.12
N GLY A 177 -9.12 -9.80 0.56
CA GLY A 177 -9.07 -9.37 1.95
C GLY A 177 -8.23 -10.25 2.87
N SER A 178 -7.57 -11.29 2.36
CA SER A 178 -6.66 -12.11 3.16
C SER A 178 -5.43 -11.31 3.61
N VAL A 179 -4.92 -11.65 4.79
CA VAL A 179 -3.73 -11.08 5.44
C VAL A 179 -2.90 -12.23 5.98
N PHE A 180 -1.62 -12.29 5.62
CA PHE A 180 -0.68 -13.29 6.12
C PHE A 180 0.55 -12.60 6.72
N ALA A 181 1.15 -13.19 7.76
CA ALA A 181 2.47 -12.78 8.23
C ALA A 181 3.39 -13.99 8.50
N HIS A 182 4.64 -13.87 8.04
CA HIS A 182 5.69 -14.87 8.19
C HIS A 182 6.86 -14.28 9.00
N TYR A 183 7.53 -15.10 9.81
CA TYR A 183 8.80 -14.70 10.41
C TYR A 183 9.92 -14.82 9.38
N THR A 184 10.59 -13.70 9.09
CA THR A 184 11.74 -13.65 8.16
C THR A 184 12.89 -14.55 8.61
N LYS A 185 13.03 -14.74 9.93
CA LYS A 185 13.97 -15.68 10.54
C LYS A 185 13.80 -17.10 10.00
N HIS A 186 12.58 -17.64 10.00
CA HIS A 186 12.32 -19.00 9.51
C HIS A 186 12.60 -19.12 8.01
N ILE A 187 12.35 -18.05 7.24
CA ILE A 187 12.68 -17.97 5.81
C ILE A 187 14.21 -17.96 5.58
N ALA A 188 14.96 -17.23 6.40
CA ALA A 188 16.42 -17.19 6.36
C ALA A 188 17.02 -18.56 6.73
N GLU A 189 16.59 -19.16 7.84
CA GLU A 189 16.99 -20.50 8.28
C GLU A 189 16.68 -21.57 7.24
N TYR A 190 15.50 -21.50 6.58
CA TYR A 190 15.16 -22.36 5.46
C TYR A 190 16.15 -22.20 4.30
N THR A 191 16.38 -20.95 3.87
CA THR A 191 17.26 -20.61 2.74
C THR A 191 18.71 -21.07 2.98
N GLU A 192 19.21 -20.93 4.20
CA GLU A 192 20.55 -21.40 4.59
C GLU A 192 20.66 -22.93 4.55
N ARG A 193 19.68 -23.64 5.12
CA ARG A 193 19.68 -25.11 5.13
C ARG A 193 19.50 -25.70 3.74
N ALA A 194 18.65 -25.12 2.89
CA ALA A 194 18.53 -25.51 1.49
C ALA A 194 19.87 -25.33 0.75
N SER A 195 20.54 -24.20 0.98
CA SER A 195 21.86 -23.90 0.39
C SER A 195 23.00 -24.81 0.88
N SER A 196 22.86 -25.46 2.04
CA SER A 196 23.90 -26.32 2.61
C SER A 196 23.87 -27.77 2.10
N GLY A 197 22.91 -28.14 1.25
CA GLY A 197 22.74 -29.52 0.77
C GLY A 197 22.30 -30.50 1.85
N CYS A 198 21.73 -29.99 2.95
CA CYS A 198 21.23 -30.81 4.06
C CYS A 198 20.09 -31.72 3.59
N ARG A 199 20.28 -33.04 3.68
CA ARG A 199 19.32 -34.06 3.22
C ARG A 199 18.15 -34.32 4.17
N ILE A 200 18.10 -33.63 5.31
CA ILE A 200 16.99 -33.74 6.26
C ILE A 200 15.81 -32.93 5.70
N PRO A 201 14.58 -33.50 5.63
CA PRO A 201 13.39 -32.76 5.18
C PRO A 201 13.27 -31.42 5.90
N ASN A 202 13.20 -30.35 5.12
CA ASN A 202 13.11 -28.99 5.63
C ASN A 202 11.70 -28.47 5.31
N PRO A 203 10.80 -28.35 6.30
CA PRO A 203 9.45 -27.88 6.05
C PRO A 203 9.46 -26.44 5.55
N ILE A 204 8.59 -26.14 4.58
CA ILE A 204 8.44 -24.77 4.06
C ILE A 204 7.93 -23.87 5.20
N PRO A 205 8.50 -22.67 5.40
CA PRO A 205 8.06 -21.76 6.47
C PRO A 205 6.59 -21.38 6.32
N THR A 206 5.77 -21.77 7.29
CA THR A 206 4.35 -21.42 7.34
C THR A 206 4.13 -20.01 7.92
N PRO A 207 3.02 -19.33 7.55
CA PRO A 207 2.63 -18.08 8.18
C PRO A 207 2.31 -18.31 9.66
N PHE A 208 2.84 -17.47 10.55
CA PHE A 208 2.43 -17.52 11.95
C PHE A 208 1.06 -16.85 12.15
N PHE A 209 0.67 -15.92 11.30
CA PHE A 209 -0.59 -15.20 11.39
C PHE A 209 -1.32 -15.24 10.05
N ARG A 210 -2.63 -15.53 10.09
CA ARG A 210 -3.54 -15.55 8.94
C ARG A 210 -4.91 -15.02 9.38
N GLU A 211 -5.37 -13.96 8.74
CA GLU A 211 -6.70 -13.36 8.98
C GLU A 211 -7.30 -12.81 7.69
N ASN A 212 -8.57 -12.38 7.75
CA ASN A 212 -9.23 -11.70 6.63
C ASN A 212 -9.96 -10.44 7.14
N VAL A 213 -9.91 -9.34 6.38
CA VAL A 213 -10.49 -8.02 6.71
C VAL A 213 -11.82 -7.70 5.99
N GLY A 214 -12.42 -8.69 5.31
CA GLY A 214 -13.80 -8.68 4.82
C GLY A 214 -14.05 -7.89 3.53
N SER A 215 -12.99 -7.38 2.92
CA SER A 215 -12.94 -6.81 1.57
C SER A 215 -11.46 -6.65 1.18
N SER A 216 -11.18 -6.37 -0.09
CA SER A 216 -9.84 -6.14 -0.63
C SER A 216 -8.96 -5.27 0.27
N ALA A 217 -7.77 -5.78 0.59
CA ALA A 217 -6.85 -5.23 1.58
C ALA A 217 -5.65 -4.54 0.90
N TRP A 218 -5.19 -3.40 1.43
CA TRP A 218 -4.29 -2.50 0.69
C TRP A 218 -3.14 -1.92 1.52
N GLY A 219 -3.44 -1.07 2.49
CA GLY A 219 -2.43 -0.43 3.34
C GLY A 219 -1.93 -1.41 4.41
N ILE A 220 -0.64 -1.36 4.72
CA ILE A 220 -0.02 -2.14 5.80
C ILE A 220 0.80 -1.19 6.67
N ALA A 221 0.64 -1.24 7.98
CA ALA A 221 1.58 -0.65 8.93
C ALA A 221 1.91 -1.65 10.04
N ILE A 222 3.21 -1.84 10.32
CA ILE A 222 3.71 -2.77 11.34
C ILE A 222 4.38 -1.93 12.42
N HIS A 223 3.96 -2.09 13.68
CA HIS A 223 4.50 -1.32 14.80
C HIS A 223 5.26 -2.18 15.80
N GLN A 224 6.53 -1.81 16.01
CA GLN A 224 7.47 -2.59 16.77
C GLN A 224 7.16 -2.64 18.27
N LYS A 225 6.95 -1.47 18.91
CA LYS A 225 6.92 -1.39 20.38
C LYS A 225 5.58 -1.86 20.96
N SER A 226 4.45 -1.47 20.35
CA SER A 226 3.09 -1.89 20.71
C SER A 226 2.72 -3.29 20.18
N ARG A 227 3.56 -3.85 19.30
CA ARG A 227 3.38 -5.14 18.61
C ARG A 227 2.03 -5.23 17.91
N LEU A 228 1.85 -4.36 16.91
CA LEU A 228 0.62 -4.24 16.12
C LEU A 228 0.88 -4.50 14.63
N ILE A 229 -0.11 -5.06 13.94
CA ILE A 229 -0.21 -5.02 12.48
C ILE A 229 -1.54 -4.34 12.14
N ALA A 230 -1.48 -3.18 11.50
CA ALA A 230 -2.65 -2.50 10.96
C ALA A 230 -2.78 -2.78 9.46
N VAL A 231 -4.01 -3.02 9.01
CA VAL A 231 -4.36 -3.24 7.60
C VAL A 231 -5.60 -2.43 7.25
N SER A 232 -5.57 -1.71 6.14
CA SER A 232 -6.74 -1.02 5.59
C SER A 232 -7.41 -1.82 4.48
N SER A 233 -8.71 -1.63 4.29
CA SER A 233 -9.46 -2.31 3.22
C SER A 233 -10.51 -1.43 2.56
N ASN A 234 -11.05 -1.91 1.44
CA ASN A 234 -12.15 -1.29 0.70
C ASN A 234 -13.49 -1.27 1.49
N LYS A 235 -13.52 -1.80 2.72
CA LYS A 235 -14.58 -1.52 3.70
C LYS A 235 -14.58 -0.09 4.25
N ARG A 236 -13.57 0.73 3.93
CA ARG A 236 -13.41 2.10 4.45
C ARG A 236 -13.21 2.11 5.96
N GLU A 237 -12.50 1.09 6.45
CA GLU A 237 -12.05 0.96 7.84
C GLU A 237 -10.59 0.49 7.87
N VAL A 238 -9.91 0.77 8.98
CA VAL A 238 -8.63 0.17 9.31
C VAL A 238 -8.84 -0.87 10.39
N THR A 239 -8.37 -2.10 10.14
CA THR A 239 -8.32 -3.17 11.12
C THR A 239 -6.93 -3.21 11.76
N VAL A 240 -6.84 -3.00 13.08
CA VAL A 240 -5.58 -3.16 13.83
C VAL A 240 -5.60 -4.49 14.58
N PHE A 241 -4.72 -5.40 14.20
CA PHE A 241 -4.45 -6.65 14.90
C PHE A 241 -3.45 -6.40 16.03
N ALA A 242 -3.92 -6.59 17.25
CA ALA A 242 -3.16 -6.32 18.47
C ALA A 242 -2.93 -7.63 19.24
N PHE A 243 -1.74 -8.22 19.09
CA PHE A 243 -1.38 -9.54 19.66
C PHE A 243 -1.31 -9.54 21.19
N GLY A 244 -1.73 -10.62 21.83
CA GLY A 244 -1.62 -10.80 23.28
C GLY A 244 -0.17 -10.74 23.76
N LEU A 245 0.04 -10.17 24.96
CA LEU A 245 1.35 -10.02 25.59
C LEU A 245 1.40 -10.84 26.90
N SER A 246 2.46 -11.60 27.10
CA SER A 246 2.71 -12.34 28.34
C SER A 246 2.99 -11.40 29.53
N HIS A 247 3.67 -10.29 29.24
CA HIS A 247 3.91 -9.18 30.15
C HIS A 247 3.63 -7.88 29.39
N LEU A 248 2.93 -6.94 30.03
CA LEU A 248 2.85 -5.58 29.49
C LEU A 248 4.21 -4.89 29.71
N PRO A 249 4.62 -3.99 28.81
CA PRO A 249 5.73 -3.09 29.08
C PRO A 249 5.46 -2.26 30.35
N GLU A 250 6.45 -2.09 31.22
CA GLU A 250 6.33 -1.33 32.48
C GLU A 250 5.66 0.04 32.30
N ALA A 251 6.08 0.78 31.27
CA ALA A 251 5.44 2.02 30.81
C ALA A 251 3.92 1.92 30.60
N MET A 252 3.43 0.82 29.99
CA MET A 252 2.00 0.58 29.82
C MET A 252 1.31 0.09 31.11
N GLU A 253 2.02 -0.60 32.00
CA GLU A 253 1.47 -1.06 33.29
C GLU A 253 1.26 0.11 34.28
N CYS A 254 2.16 1.09 34.26
CA CYS A 254 2.14 2.27 35.13
C CYS A 254 1.16 3.36 34.69
N ARG A 255 0.62 3.31 33.46
CA ARG A 255 -0.37 4.28 32.99
C ARG A 255 -1.65 4.24 33.82
N GLU A 256 -2.24 5.42 34.05
CA GLU A 256 -3.58 5.52 34.62
C GLU A 256 -4.56 4.70 33.80
N ARG A 257 -5.29 3.80 34.45
CA ARG A 257 -6.24 2.93 33.77
C ARG A 257 -7.47 3.74 33.38
N PRO A 258 -7.92 3.71 32.12
CA PRO A 258 -9.16 4.35 31.73
C PRO A 258 -10.34 3.89 32.59
N ARG A 259 -11.27 4.82 32.86
CA ARG A 259 -12.54 4.52 33.53
C ARG A 259 -13.38 3.55 32.68
N GLU A 260 -13.33 3.74 31.37
CA GLU A 260 -14.04 2.94 30.37
C GLU A 260 -13.62 1.47 30.39
N PHE A 261 -14.60 0.58 30.59
CA PHE A 261 -14.37 -0.86 30.71
C PHE A 261 -13.71 -1.44 29.45
N CYS A 262 -14.15 -0.99 28.27
CA CYS A 262 -13.69 -1.48 26.98
C CYS A 262 -12.25 -1.08 26.69
N GLU A 263 -11.89 0.22 26.85
CA GLU A 263 -10.50 0.70 26.77
C GLU A 263 -9.58 -0.10 27.71
N ARG A 264 -10.00 -0.22 28.97
CA ARG A 264 -9.25 -0.94 30.01
C ARG A 264 -9.11 -2.44 29.74
N SER A 265 -9.97 -3.03 28.91
CA SER A 265 -9.93 -4.45 28.56
C SER A 265 -8.99 -4.72 27.38
N VAL A 266 -9.01 -3.87 26.34
CA VAL A 266 -8.07 -3.97 25.22
C VAL A 266 -6.63 -3.61 25.65
N LEU A 267 -6.46 -2.56 26.44
CA LEU A 267 -5.14 -2.11 26.94
C LEU A 267 -4.46 -3.08 27.90
N LYS A 268 -5.20 -4.02 28.51
CA LYS A 268 -4.60 -5.12 29.29
C LYS A 268 -3.81 -6.12 28.44
N ARG A 269 -4.04 -6.15 27.12
CA ARG A 269 -3.36 -7.03 26.14
C ARG A 269 -3.27 -8.52 26.54
N LYS A 270 -4.17 -9.01 27.41
CA LYS A 270 -4.25 -10.43 27.86
C LYS A 270 -4.85 -11.40 26.82
N ARG A 271 -5.32 -10.86 25.70
CA ARG A 271 -5.98 -11.54 24.59
C ARG A 271 -5.51 -10.92 23.29
N ASN A 272 -5.69 -11.64 22.19
CA ASN A 272 -5.51 -11.13 20.84
C ASN A 272 -6.77 -10.34 20.43
N TRP A 273 -6.58 -9.10 19.97
CA TRP A 273 -7.67 -8.19 19.62
C TRP A 273 -7.65 -7.81 18.14
N ARG A 274 -8.85 -7.77 17.55
CA ARG A 274 -9.15 -7.12 16.29
C ARG A 274 -9.84 -5.79 16.57
N ILE A 275 -9.16 -4.68 16.29
CA ILE A 275 -9.70 -3.34 16.51
C ILE A 275 -10.19 -2.79 15.17
N CYS A 276 -11.50 -2.55 15.03
CA CYS A 276 -12.10 -2.10 13.76
C CYS A 276 -12.43 -0.60 13.82
N ILE A 277 -11.74 0.19 12.99
CA ILE A 277 -11.74 1.66 13.05
C ILE A 277 -12.24 2.23 11.70
N PRO A 278 -13.55 2.49 11.56
CA PRO A 278 -14.13 3.05 10.34
C PRO A 278 -13.80 4.53 10.17
N LEU A 279 -13.73 4.98 8.91
CA LEU A 279 -13.64 6.40 8.56
C LEU A 279 -14.95 7.14 8.88
N GLY A 280 -14.92 8.47 8.87
CA GLY A 280 -16.12 9.30 9.01
C GLY A 280 -16.89 9.52 7.70
N ASP A 281 -17.94 10.34 7.75
CA ASP A 281 -18.72 10.67 6.55
C ASP A 281 -17.88 11.35 5.46
N GLY A 282 -17.91 10.78 4.25
CA GLY A 282 -17.08 11.16 3.12
C GLY A 282 -15.79 10.34 2.93
N GLY A 283 -15.48 9.41 3.85
CA GLY A 283 -14.34 8.50 3.71
C GLY A 283 -14.51 7.48 2.57
N HIS A 284 -13.39 7.10 1.96
CA HIS A 284 -13.33 6.14 0.86
C HIS A 284 -12.25 5.06 1.04
N ASN A 285 -11.99 4.25 0.01
CA ASN A 285 -10.94 3.24 -0.04
C ASN A 285 -9.59 3.83 0.37
N ILE A 286 -8.79 3.05 1.09
CA ILE A 286 -7.60 3.51 1.80
C ILE A 286 -6.37 2.76 1.26
N PRO A 287 -5.65 3.29 0.26
CA PRO A 287 -4.48 2.62 -0.31
C PRO A 287 -3.31 2.51 0.68
N ASN A 288 -3.17 3.43 1.64
CA ASN A 288 -2.02 3.47 2.54
C ASN A 288 -2.35 4.04 3.93
N ILE A 289 -1.60 3.58 4.93
CA ILE A 289 -1.78 3.91 6.35
C ILE A 289 -0.42 4.01 7.05
N SER A 290 -0.34 4.86 8.07
CA SER A 290 0.77 4.97 9.00
C SER A 290 0.25 4.88 10.44
N LEU A 291 1.10 4.50 11.38
CA LEU A 291 0.82 4.59 12.81
C LEU A 291 1.51 5.85 13.37
N TRP A 292 0.96 6.40 14.45
CA TRP A 292 1.50 7.58 15.13
C TRP A 292 1.71 7.28 16.61
N ASP A 293 2.95 7.45 17.05
CA ASP A 293 3.43 7.08 18.37
C ASP A 293 3.31 8.21 19.39
N ASP A 294 2.91 7.87 20.61
CA ASP A 294 2.94 8.74 21.79
C ASP A 294 4.36 9.07 22.28
N HIS A 295 4.46 9.84 23.37
CA HIS A 295 5.73 10.31 23.92
C HIS A 295 6.64 9.19 24.43
N GLU A 296 6.10 8.00 24.67
CA GLU A 296 6.87 6.81 25.04
C GLU A 296 7.18 5.92 23.83
N GLY A 297 6.69 6.24 22.63
CA GLY A 297 6.92 5.44 21.42
C GLY A 297 5.93 4.27 21.24
N PHE A 298 4.75 4.32 21.87
CA PHE A 298 3.67 3.37 21.59
C PHE A 298 2.67 3.97 20.60
N ALA A 299 2.25 3.20 19.60
CA ALA A 299 1.22 3.61 18.66
C ALA A 299 -0.09 3.97 19.39
N GLU A 300 -0.53 5.21 19.23
CA GLU A 300 -1.73 5.79 19.83
C GLU A 300 -2.85 5.98 18.79
N LYS A 301 -2.46 6.40 17.57
CA LYS A 301 -3.38 6.72 16.47
C LYS A 301 -2.99 6.02 15.17
N VAL A 302 -3.98 5.76 14.33
CA VAL A 302 -3.81 5.45 12.91
C VAL A 302 -3.95 6.73 12.11
N VAL A 303 -3.11 6.90 11.09
CA VAL A 303 -3.27 7.94 10.07
C VAL A 303 -3.49 7.25 8.73
N ALA A 304 -4.65 7.46 8.12
CA ALA A 304 -5.06 6.85 6.86
C ALA A 304 -5.22 7.93 5.78
N ASN A 305 -4.74 7.66 4.55
CA ASN A 305 -5.00 8.53 3.41
C ASN A 305 -5.95 7.80 2.46
N ASP A 306 -7.09 8.41 2.13
CA ASP A 306 -8.06 7.84 1.21
C ASP A 306 -7.87 8.33 -0.23
N ILE A 307 -8.47 7.61 -1.18
CA ILE A 307 -8.38 7.95 -2.60
C ILE A 307 -9.09 9.25 -2.99
N TYR A 308 -9.84 9.90 -2.10
CA TYR A 308 -10.38 11.25 -2.31
C TYR A 308 -9.44 12.34 -1.78
N GLY A 309 -8.21 11.96 -1.43
CA GLY A 309 -7.17 12.86 -0.95
C GLY A 309 -7.41 13.37 0.48
N THR A 310 -8.36 12.77 1.21
CA THR A 310 -8.62 13.09 2.60
C THR A 310 -7.77 12.21 3.51
N THR A 311 -7.05 12.84 4.42
CA THR A 311 -6.36 12.13 5.50
C THR A 311 -7.21 12.12 6.76
N TRP A 312 -7.22 10.97 7.42
CA TRP A 312 -8.00 10.66 8.60
C TRP A 312 -7.06 10.25 9.72
N ILE A 313 -7.11 10.97 10.84
CA ILE A 313 -6.41 10.62 12.07
C ILE A 313 -7.45 10.00 13.01
N LEU A 314 -7.20 8.77 13.45
CA LEU A 314 -8.15 7.90 14.13
C LEU A 314 -7.54 7.34 15.42
N ASP A 315 -8.28 7.36 16.53
CA ASP A 315 -7.85 6.73 17.78
C ASP A 315 -7.86 5.20 17.68
N ILE A 316 -6.79 4.55 18.14
CA ILE A 316 -6.74 3.09 18.27
C ILE A 316 -7.47 2.64 19.54
N TRP A 317 -7.26 3.37 20.64
CA TRP A 317 -7.64 2.94 21.99
C TRP A 317 -8.88 3.66 22.54
N LYS A 318 -9.11 4.92 22.14
CA LYS A 318 -10.15 5.77 22.74
C LYS A 318 -11.54 5.52 22.20
N VAL A 319 -12.52 5.49 23.10
CA VAL A 319 -13.92 5.23 22.73
C VAL A 319 -14.71 6.50 22.37
N GLY A 320 -15.57 6.36 21.38
CA GLY A 320 -16.54 7.38 20.96
C GLY A 320 -15.93 8.67 20.42
N THR A 321 -14.69 8.66 19.91
CA THR A 321 -14.05 9.88 19.38
C THR A 321 -14.32 10.08 17.89
N ALA A 322 -14.47 11.34 17.50
CA ALA A 322 -14.63 11.79 16.12
C ALA A 322 -13.33 11.58 15.31
N PRO A 323 -13.40 11.18 14.03
CA PRO A 323 -12.24 11.21 13.13
C PRO A 323 -11.76 12.65 12.92
N PHE A 324 -10.46 12.91 13.12
CA PHE A 324 -9.87 14.19 12.76
C PHE A 324 -9.48 14.17 11.28
N ARG A 325 -9.88 15.18 10.51
CA ARG A 325 -9.78 15.21 9.05
C ARG A 325 -8.81 16.28 8.56
N ILE A 326 -8.05 15.95 7.53
CA ILE A 326 -7.21 16.89 6.78
C ILE A 326 -7.46 16.67 5.29
N SER A 327 -8.20 17.58 4.66
CA SER A 327 -8.43 17.55 3.20
C SER A 327 -7.14 17.89 2.42
N HIS A 328 -7.12 17.56 1.12
CA HIS A 328 -6.12 18.09 0.19
C HIS A 328 -6.36 19.58 -0.12
N ARG A 329 -5.32 20.35 -0.45
CA ARG A 329 -5.40 21.82 -0.68
C ARG A 329 -6.33 22.22 -1.83
N ALA A 330 -6.46 21.35 -2.85
CA ALA A 330 -7.30 21.58 -4.02
C ALA A 330 -8.76 21.13 -3.84
N ASN A 331 -9.12 20.58 -2.67
CA ASN A 331 -10.46 20.08 -2.41
C ASN A 331 -11.44 21.26 -2.18
N VAL A 332 -12.33 21.47 -3.15
CA VAL A 332 -13.37 22.51 -3.10
C VAL A 332 -14.68 21.88 -2.61
N GLN A 333 -15.18 22.33 -1.46
CA GLN A 333 -16.49 21.92 -0.95
C GLN A 333 -17.60 22.21 -1.98
N GLY A 334 -18.44 21.21 -2.26
CA GLY A 334 -19.55 21.33 -3.21
C GLY A 334 -19.21 21.05 -4.68
N GLN A 335 -17.95 20.76 -5.03
CA GLN A 335 -17.60 20.24 -6.36
C GLN A 335 -17.41 18.72 -6.36
N TRP A 336 -17.81 18.07 -7.45
CA TRP A 336 -17.74 16.62 -7.62
C TRP A 336 -16.30 16.09 -7.51
N ALA A 337 -16.14 14.96 -6.80
CA ALA A 337 -14.85 14.42 -6.37
C ALA A 337 -13.84 14.12 -7.50
N PHE A 338 -14.30 13.95 -8.75
CA PHE A 338 -13.47 13.68 -9.93
C PHE A 338 -12.48 14.81 -10.32
N ARG A 339 -12.48 15.96 -9.61
CA ARG A 339 -11.49 17.04 -9.78
C ARG A 339 -10.44 17.11 -8.66
N ASN A 340 -10.54 16.27 -7.63
CA ASN A 340 -9.61 16.28 -6.50
C ASN A 340 -8.47 15.27 -6.74
N PRO A 341 -7.19 15.66 -6.57
CA PRO A 341 -6.07 14.72 -6.65
C PRO A 341 -6.23 13.53 -5.69
N MET A 342 -6.11 12.32 -6.22
CA MET A 342 -6.33 11.09 -5.45
C MET A 342 -5.18 10.86 -4.47
N GLY A 343 -5.51 10.56 -3.21
CA GLY A 343 -4.53 10.24 -2.17
C GLY A 343 -4.00 8.81 -2.32
N TRP A 344 -2.68 8.63 -2.22
CA TRP A 344 -2.04 7.34 -2.43
C TRP A 344 -1.16 6.86 -1.27
N GLY A 345 -0.14 7.63 -0.89
CA GLY A 345 0.79 7.25 0.19
C GLY A 345 0.71 8.18 1.40
N ILE A 346 1.13 7.69 2.56
CA ILE A 346 1.23 8.48 3.79
C ILE A 346 2.28 7.92 4.74
N VAL A 347 3.01 8.79 5.42
CA VAL A 347 3.91 8.42 6.49
C VAL A 347 3.95 9.50 7.58
N VAL A 348 3.86 9.08 8.84
CA VAL A 348 4.15 9.94 9.99
C VAL A 348 5.66 9.90 10.24
N LEU A 349 6.30 11.06 10.14
CA LEU A 349 7.73 11.22 10.30
C LEU A 349 8.03 11.84 11.67
N PRO A 350 8.74 11.15 12.58
CA PRO A 350 9.19 11.73 13.84
C PRO A 350 10.31 12.75 13.57
N TYR A 351 10.38 13.83 14.35
CA TYR A 351 11.34 14.92 14.11
C TYR A 351 12.80 14.49 14.29
N GLU A 352 13.08 13.37 14.95
CA GLU A 352 14.39 12.72 14.99
C GLU A 352 14.88 12.27 13.61
N SER A 353 13.97 12.06 12.65
CA SER A 353 14.30 11.72 11.25
C SER A 353 14.59 12.94 10.37
N PHE A 354 14.51 14.16 10.91
CA PHE A 354 14.72 15.41 10.15
C PHE A 354 16.14 15.94 10.33
N LEU A 355 16.79 16.34 9.23
CA LEU A 355 18.10 16.97 9.30
C LEU A 355 18.01 18.43 9.75
N PRO A 356 19.00 18.93 10.53
CA PRO A 356 19.09 20.33 10.88
C PRO A 356 19.44 21.18 9.65
N ALA A 357 18.50 22.01 9.21
CA ALA A 357 18.71 23.01 8.17
C ALA A 357 19.16 24.35 8.79
N LYS A 358 20.06 25.07 8.11
CA LYS A 358 20.56 26.40 8.53
C LYS A 358 20.18 27.52 7.55
N SER A 359 19.83 27.15 6.33
CA SER A 359 19.41 28.05 5.25
C SER A 359 18.12 27.55 4.57
N VAL A 360 17.49 28.40 3.76
CA VAL A 360 16.39 27.97 2.87
C VAL A 360 16.83 26.85 1.93
N THR A 361 18.06 26.91 1.41
CA THR A 361 18.59 25.91 0.49
C THR A 361 18.77 24.53 1.16
N ASP A 362 19.20 24.49 2.42
CA ASP A 362 19.23 23.25 3.20
C ASP A 362 17.81 22.73 3.49
N LEU A 363 16.86 23.64 3.71
CA LEU A 363 15.50 23.30 4.12
C LEU A 363 14.62 22.83 2.96
N LEU A 364 14.72 23.47 1.79
CA LEU A 364 13.81 23.27 0.65
C LEU A 364 14.52 22.89 -0.67
N GLY A 365 15.84 23.01 -0.76
CA GLY A 365 16.60 22.71 -1.99
C GLY A 365 16.55 23.78 -3.07
N MET A 366 16.10 25.00 -2.74
CA MET A 366 16.01 26.13 -3.66
C MET A 366 16.43 27.43 -2.96
N GLN A 367 16.55 28.53 -3.70
CA GLN A 367 16.87 29.83 -3.11
C GLN A 367 15.64 30.48 -2.48
N GLU A 368 15.85 31.44 -1.57
CA GLU A 368 14.77 32.20 -0.93
C GLU A 368 13.93 32.99 -1.94
N SER A 369 14.54 33.46 -3.02
CA SER A 369 13.87 34.11 -4.17
C SER A 369 12.91 33.19 -4.94
N ASP A 370 13.06 31.86 -4.80
CA ASP A 370 12.28 30.87 -5.54
C ASP A 370 11.06 30.38 -4.73
N ILE A 371 10.92 30.82 -3.47
CA ILE A 371 9.78 30.50 -2.60
C ILE A 371 8.50 31.09 -3.19
N MET A 372 7.66 30.22 -3.76
CA MET A 372 6.32 30.59 -4.21
C MET A 372 5.33 30.45 -3.05
N ASN A 373 4.87 31.59 -2.55
CA ASN A 373 3.87 31.69 -1.49
C ASN A 373 2.47 31.75 -2.07
N ALA A 374 1.61 30.81 -1.70
CA ALA A 374 0.20 30.85 -2.09
C ALA A 374 -0.73 30.88 -0.87
N LYS A 375 -1.85 31.59 -1.04
CA LYS A 375 -2.89 31.79 -0.03
C LYS A 375 -4.22 31.35 -0.63
N ASN A 376 -4.82 30.29 -0.10
CA ASN A 376 -6.25 29.99 -0.29
C ASN A 376 -6.93 30.20 1.07
N PRO A 377 -8.01 31.01 1.16
CA PRO A 377 -8.77 31.21 2.39
C PRO A 377 -9.20 29.90 3.09
N HIS A 378 -9.39 28.80 2.36
CA HIS A 378 -9.95 27.55 2.87
C HIS A 378 -8.91 26.48 3.25
N ALA A 379 -7.72 26.51 2.65
CA ALA A 379 -6.70 25.45 2.81
C ALA A 379 -5.53 25.82 3.74
N GLY A 380 -5.46 27.09 4.17
CA GLY A 380 -4.34 27.64 4.95
C GLY A 380 -3.23 28.22 4.05
N ARG A 381 -2.04 28.37 4.62
CA ARG A 381 -0.82 28.83 3.91
C ARG A 381 0.03 27.62 3.52
N TRP A 382 0.58 27.64 2.31
CA TRP A 382 1.59 26.66 1.88
C TRP A 382 2.68 27.31 1.04
N ILE A 383 3.78 26.59 0.91
CA ILE A 383 4.94 26.92 0.08
C ILE A 383 5.05 25.86 -1.00
N GLU A 384 5.15 26.30 -2.25
CA GLU A 384 5.38 25.43 -3.40
C GLU A 384 6.88 25.33 -3.70
N THR A 385 7.40 24.11 -3.77
CA THR A 385 8.84 23.81 -3.93
C THR A 385 9.19 23.27 -5.32
N GLN A 386 8.22 23.18 -6.24
CA GLN A 386 8.41 22.69 -7.60
C GLN A 386 9.58 23.37 -8.36
N ARG A 387 9.88 24.66 -8.11
CA ARG A 387 11.06 25.34 -8.69
C ARG A 387 12.39 24.71 -8.27
N GLY A 388 12.46 24.11 -7.07
CA GLY A 388 13.63 23.37 -6.58
C GLY A 388 13.98 22.12 -7.39
N LEU A 389 13.04 21.56 -8.17
CA LEU A 389 13.30 20.43 -9.07
C LEU A 389 14.39 20.75 -10.11
N ALA A 390 14.52 22.02 -10.51
CA ALA A 390 15.58 22.46 -11.41
C ALA A 390 16.99 22.41 -10.79
N CYS A 391 17.09 22.38 -9.46
CA CYS A 391 18.34 22.19 -8.73
C CYS A 391 18.71 20.71 -8.51
N VAL A 392 17.80 19.78 -8.81
CA VAL A 392 18.03 18.33 -8.62
C VAL A 392 19.03 17.82 -9.65
N ARG A 393 20.15 17.27 -9.18
CA ARG A 393 21.26 16.83 -10.02
C ARG A 393 20.84 15.64 -10.88
N GLY A 394 21.04 15.75 -12.19
CA GLY A 394 20.71 14.66 -13.12
C GLY A 394 19.23 14.31 -13.18
N HIS A 395 18.33 15.23 -12.81
CA HIS A 395 16.87 15.06 -12.91
C HIS A 395 16.47 14.57 -14.32
N PRO A 396 15.66 13.50 -14.46
CA PRO A 396 15.40 12.87 -15.75
C PRO A 396 14.59 13.76 -16.70
N GLY A 397 13.54 14.43 -16.20
CA GLY A 397 12.82 15.47 -16.96
C GLY A 397 13.69 16.69 -17.26
N ASP A 398 13.34 17.44 -18.31
CA ASP A 398 14.02 18.68 -18.67
C ASP A 398 13.90 19.76 -17.56
N PRO A 399 14.83 20.72 -17.47
CA PRO A 399 14.81 21.72 -16.38
C PRO A 399 13.61 22.66 -16.50
N VAL A 400 12.56 22.43 -15.70
CA VAL A 400 11.27 23.14 -15.74
C VAL A 400 11.38 24.64 -15.34
N ALA A 401 12.57 25.11 -14.92
CA ALA A 401 12.83 26.48 -14.48
C ALA A 401 12.46 27.59 -15.49
N GLN A 402 12.28 27.27 -16.78
CA GLN A 402 11.98 28.26 -17.82
C GLN A 402 10.52 28.27 -18.28
N SER A 403 9.65 27.39 -17.75
CA SER A 403 8.26 27.23 -18.24
C SER A 403 7.18 27.21 -17.16
N LEU A 404 7.53 27.35 -15.88
CA LEU A 404 6.53 27.38 -14.80
C LEU A 404 5.75 28.72 -14.81
N PRO A 405 4.40 28.69 -14.83
CA PRO A 405 3.59 29.88 -14.62
C PRO A 405 3.82 30.54 -13.26
N GLU A 406 3.27 31.76 -13.10
CA GLU A 406 2.98 32.34 -11.78
C GLU A 406 2.18 31.34 -10.91
N PRO A 407 2.33 31.36 -9.57
CA PRO A 407 1.60 30.47 -8.68
C PRO A 407 0.08 30.52 -8.93
N GLU A 408 -0.57 29.35 -8.99
CA GLU A 408 -1.98 29.21 -9.38
C GLU A 408 -2.90 30.14 -8.53
N THR A 409 -3.34 31.23 -9.13
CA THR A 409 -4.31 32.15 -8.52
C THR A 409 -5.71 31.53 -8.60
N PHE A 410 -6.06 30.75 -7.57
CA PHE A 410 -7.40 30.17 -7.44
C PHE A 410 -8.46 31.27 -7.24
N GLY A 411 -9.07 31.73 -8.34
CA GLY A 411 -10.17 32.70 -8.32
C GLY A 411 -10.92 32.77 -9.66
N ASN A 412 -12.08 32.11 -9.74
CA ASN A 412 -13.19 32.26 -10.70
C ASN A 412 -12.92 32.42 -12.22
N GLN A 413 -11.70 32.33 -12.73
CA GLN A 413 -11.37 32.48 -14.15
C GLN A 413 -10.39 31.41 -14.65
N HIS A 414 -10.79 30.14 -14.57
CA HIS A 414 -10.34 29.18 -15.57
C HIS A 414 -11.25 29.29 -16.79
N THR A 415 -10.81 30.06 -17.79
CA THR A 415 -11.23 29.80 -19.17
C THR A 415 -10.86 28.35 -19.51
N PRO A 416 -11.71 27.61 -20.25
CA PRO A 416 -11.43 26.23 -20.58
C PRO A 416 -10.31 26.18 -21.62
N ALA A 417 -9.06 26.14 -21.15
CA ALA A 417 -7.94 25.73 -21.96
C ALA A 417 -8.23 24.32 -22.47
N THR A 418 -8.33 24.17 -23.79
CA THR A 418 -8.62 22.92 -24.49
C THR A 418 -7.42 21.97 -24.42
N TRP A 419 -7.13 21.50 -23.22
CA TRP A 419 -6.41 20.26 -23.00
C TRP A 419 -7.35 19.12 -23.39
N LEU A 420 -6.94 18.32 -24.36
CA LEU A 420 -7.64 17.10 -24.74
C LEU A 420 -7.89 16.27 -23.49
N GLN A 421 -9.17 15.98 -23.21
CA GLN A 421 -9.52 15.10 -22.10
C GLN A 421 -8.76 13.78 -22.26
N PRO A 422 -7.92 13.37 -21.29
CA PRO A 422 -7.71 11.95 -21.11
C PRO A 422 -9.06 11.40 -20.66
N GLN A 423 -9.80 10.76 -21.57
CA GLN A 423 -11.00 10.01 -21.20
C GLN A 423 -10.59 9.00 -20.13
N GLN A 424 -10.95 9.26 -18.87
CA GLN A 424 -10.85 8.24 -17.84
C GLN A 424 -11.77 7.09 -18.28
N PRO A 425 -11.23 5.89 -18.57
CA PRO A 425 -12.07 4.78 -19.01
C PRO A 425 -13.04 4.42 -17.89
N ALA A 426 -14.28 4.10 -18.26
CA ALA A 426 -15.38 3.79 -17.34
C ALA A 426 -15.03 2.69 -16.31
N PHE A 427 -14.03 1.87 -16.60
CA PHE A 427 -13.40 0.91 -15.68
C PHE A 427 -12.96 1.51 -14.33
N LEU A 428 -12.29 2.68 -14.33
CA LEU A 428 -11.93 3.33 -13.06
C LEU A 428 -13.20 3.79 -12.32
N ALA A 429 -14.12 4.45 -13.01
CA ALA A 429 -15.37 4.89 -12.39
C ALA A 429 -16.15 3.70 -11.79
N ALA A 430 -16.19 2.54 -12.46
CA ALA A 430 -16.83 1.32 -11.98
C ALA A 430 -16.15 0.76 -10.72
N ILE A 431 -14.80 0.63 -10.72
CA ILE A 431 -14.03 0.17 -9.54
C ILE A 431 -14.16 1.15 -8.36
N LEU A 432 -14.20 2.46 -8.64
CA LEU A 432 -14.34 3.51 -7.62
C LEU A 432 -15.75 3.58 -7.03
N THR A 433 -16.79 3.22 -7.80
CA THR A 433 -18.19 3.29 -7.37
C THR A 433 -18.78 1.94 -6.93
N GLY A 434 -18.08 0.83 -7.15
CA GLY A 434 -18.57 -0.52 -6.85
C GLY A 434 -19.64 -1.03 -7.83
N GLN A 435 -19.70 -0.47 -9.04
CA GLN A 435 -20.59 -0.93 -10.11
C GLN A 435 -20.04 -2.20 -10.78
N PRO A 436 -20.88 -3.20 -11.11
CA PRO A 436 -20.45 -4.34 -11.92
C PRO A 436 -20.08 -3.88 -13.34
N LEU A 437 -19.05 -4.51 -13.93
CA LEU A 437 -18.57 -4.21 -15.27
C LEU A 437 -19.59 -4.69 -16.32
N LEU A 438 -20.48 -3.79 -16.76
CA LEU A 438 -21.25 -4.00 -17.98
C LEU A 438 -20.32 -3.97 -19.19
N ALA A 439 -20.48 -4.93 -20.10
CA ALA A 439 -19.66 -5.05 -21.29
C ALA A 439 -19.72 -3.76 -22.14
N LEU A 440 -18.56 -3.28 -22.58
CA LEU A 440 -18.48 -2.16 -23.52
C LEU A 440 -19.17 -2.57 -24.83
N PRO A 441 -19.99 -1.68 -25.44
CA PRO A 441 -20.57 -1.97 -26.75
C PRO A 441 -19.46 -2.13 -27.79
N ALA A 442 -19.67 -3.06 -28.72
CA ALA A 442 -18.72 -3.30 -29.81
C ALA A 442 -18.44 -2.01 -30.60
N PRO A 443 -17.19 -1.81 -31.09
CA PRO A 443 -16.88 -0.64 -31.90
C PRO A 443 -17.75 -0.61 -33.17
N PRO A 444 -18.14 0.59 -33.65
CA PRO A 444 -18.92 0.70 -34.88
C PRO A 444 -18.12 0.15 -36.07
N PRO A 445 -18.78 -0.47 -37.07
CA PRO A 445 -18.09 -0.95 -38.26
C PRO A 445 -17.42 0.21 -39.01
N PRO A 446 -16.29 -0.04 -39.70
CA PRO A 446 -15.63 0.98 -40.50
C PRO A 446 -16.55 1.50 -41.61
N PRO A 447 -16.38 2.77 -42.05
CA PRO A 447 -17.15 3.33 -43.15
C PRO A 447 -16.87 2.56 -44.45
N PRO A 448 -17.84 2.49 -45.38
CA PRO A 448 -17.63 1.83 -46.68
C PRO A 448 -16.63 2.62 -47.53
N ASP A 449 -15.67 1.91 -48.12
CA ASP A 449 -14.73 2.49 -49.10
C ASP A 449 -15.46 2.84 -50.41
N GLU A 450 -15.50 4.12 -50.76
CA GLU A 450 -15.91 4.57 -52.09
C GLU A 450 -14.74 4.51 -53.07
N GLY A 451 -14.71 3.44 -53.88
CA GLY A 451 -14.40 3.58 -55.31
C GLY A 451 -12.99 3.19 -55.80
N GLY A 452 -12.93 2.03 -56.45
CA GLY A 452 -12.68 2.02 -57.90
C GLY A 452 -11.45 1.27 -58.40
N GLY A 453 -11.67 0.32 -59.32
CA GLY A 453 -10.64 -0.15 -60.27
C GLY A 453 -10.61 -1.66 -60.50
N ASP A 454 -11.26 -2.10 -61.57
CA ASP A 454 -11.13 -3.41 -62.24
C ASP A 454 -9.70 -4.00 -62.29
N ASP A 455 -9.58 -5.34 -62.19
CA ASP A 455 -9.50 -6.17 -63.40
C ASP A 455 -9.58 -7.70 -63.14
N SER A 456 -10.65 -8.30 -63.69
CA SER A 456 -10.75 -9.58 -64.43
C SER A 456 -10.06 -10.92 -64.03
N ASP A 457 -10.93 -11.95 -63.99
CA ASP A 457 -10.84 -13.31 -64.57
C ASP A 457 -10.24 -14.53 -63.80
N ASP A 458 -11.19 -15.45 -63.49
CA ASP A 458 -11.19 -16.92 -63.67
C ASP A 458 -10.15 -17.86 -63.00
N ASP A 459 -10.61 -18.83 -62.20
CA ASP A 459 -11.00 -20.17 -62.69
C ASP A 459 -11.77 -21.01 -61.62
N GLU A 460 -12.32 -22.17 -62.01
CA GLU A 460 -13.34 -22.99 -61.32
C GLU A 460 -12.93 -23.77 -60.04
N GLY A 461 -13.95 -24.24 -59.29
CA GLY A 461 -13.94 -25.63 -58.79
C GLY A 461 -14.40 -25.89 -57.35
N ALA A 462 -15.68 -26.21 -57.14
CA ALA A 462 -16.17 -26.91 -55.95
C ALA A 462 -16.11 -28.45 -56.18
N PRO A 463 -16.01 -29.29 -55.13
CA PRO A 463 -17.24 -29.71 -54.42
C PRO A 463 -17.09 -29.93 -52.90
N LEU A 464 -18.20 -30.37 -52.30
CA LEU A 464 -18.46 -30.56 -50.87
C LEU A 464 -17.92 -31.90 -50.30
N ASP A 465 -18.12 -32.03 -48.97
CA ASP A 465 -18.12 -33.26 -48.14
C ASP A 465 -16.78 -33.87 -47.69
N ALA A 466 -16.45 -33.66 -46.40
CA ALA A 466 -16.21 -34.75 -45.44
C ALA A 466 -16.13 -34.22 -43.98
N VAL A 467 -16.97 -34.73 -43.10
CA VAL A 467 -16.83 -34.60 -41.63
C VAL A 467 -15.96 -35.77 -41.13
N PRO A 468 -14.89 -35.53 -40.34
CA PRO A 468 -14.22 -36.58 -39.59
C PRO A 468 -14.76 -36.69 -38.16
N ASP A 469 -15.08 -37.92 -37.73
CA ASP A 469 -15.49 -38.25 -36.37
C ASP A 469 -14.38 -37.98 -35.32
N PRO A 470 -14.72 -37.72 -34.04
CA PRO A 470 -13.75 -37.48 -32.99
C PRO A 470 -12.96 -38.75 -32.60
N PRO A 471 -11.65 -38.65 -32.30
CA PRO A 471 -10.87 -39.77 -31.78
C PRO A 471 -11.28 -40.13 -30.32
N PRO A 472 -11.07 -41.38 -29.90
CA PRO A 472 -11.66 -41.92 -28.67
C PRO A 472 -11.00 -41.43 -27.39
N ALA A 473 -11.77 -41.46 -26.29
CA ALA A 473 -11.30 -41.16 -24.94
C ALA A 473 -10.16 -42.11 -24.52
N ALA A 474 -9.07 -41.52 -24.04
CA ALA A 474 -7.97 -42.20 -23.34
C ALA A 474 -8.05 -41.89 -21.84
N PRO A 475 -7.53 -42.77 -20.95
CA PRO A 475 -7.99 -42.86 -19.58
C PRO A 475 -7.49 -41.74 -18.66
N ALA A 476 -8.22 -41.54 -17.56
CA ALA A 476 -7.90 -40.61 -16.48
C ALA A 476 -6.43 -40.73 -16.02
N GLN A 477 -5.77 -39.57 -15.86
CA GLN A 477 -4.40 -39.49 -15.32
C GLN A 477 -4.30 -38.44 -14.21
N ASN A 478 -4.10 -38.96 -13.01
CA ASN A 478 -3.36 -38.41 -11.88
C ASN A 478 -3.62 -36.93 -11.50
N ALA A 479 -4.43 -36.75 -10.47
CA ALA A 479 -4.50 -35.51 -9.72
C ALA A 479 -3.14 -35.14 -9.10
N LEU A 480 -2.74 -33.87 -9.25
CA LEU A 480 -1.58 -33.29 -8.58
C LEU A 480 -1.82 -33.23 -7.06
N PHE A 481 -1.19 -34.13 -6.32
CA PHE A 481 -1.21 -34.13 -4.86
C PHE A 481 -0.44 -32.93 -4.31
N PHE A 482 -1.17 -31.91 -3.87
CA PHE A 482 -0.64 -30.94 -2.93
C PHE A 482 -0.46 -31.61 -1.56
N ILE A 483 0.69 -31.38 -0.91
CA ILE A 483 0.94 -31.84 0.45
C ILE A 483 -0.16 -31.26 1.37
N PRO A 484 -0.95 -32.08 2.08
CA PRO A 484 -1.97 -31.59 3.00
C PRO A 484 -1.35 -30.92 4.24
N ASP A 485 -2.06 -29.95 4.82
CA ASP A 485 -2.05 -29.85 6.27
C ASP A 485 -2.69 -31.15 6.81
N HIS A 486 -2.07 -31.80 7.80
CA HIS A 486 -2.50 -33.09 8.32
C HIS A 486 -3.97 -33.08 8.79
N GLU A 487 -4.83 -33.84 8.13
CA GLU A 487 -5.95 -34.59 8.72
C GLU A 487 -6.39 -35.67 7.70
N GLU A 488 -6.59 -36.91 8.15
CA GLU A 488 -7.02 -38.04 7.32
C GLU A 488 -8.54 -37.99 7.14
N ASP A 489 -9.02 -37.82 5.91
CA ASP A 489 -10.40 -38.14 5.55
C ASP A 489 -10.43 -38.88 4.21
N GLY A 490 -11.00 -40.08 4.21
CA GLY A 490 -11.30 -40.82 2.99
C GLY A 490 -12.79 -40.74 2.67
N TRP A 491 -13.13 -40.57 1.39
CA TRP A 491 -13.86 -41.55 0.57
C TRP A 491 -14.47 -40.91 -0.70
N SER A 492 -14.52 -41.75 -1.75
CA SER A 492 -15.39 -41.71 -2.94
C SER A 492 -15.57 -40.39 -3.72
N GLU A 493 -15.17 -40.46 -4.99
CA GLU A 493 -15.68 -39.62 -6.07
C GLU A 493 -17.20 -39.85 -6.25
N GLU A 494 -18.01 -38.80 -6.12
CA GLU A 494 -19.32 -38.71 -6.74
C GLU A 494 -19.39 -37.41 -7.55
N GLU A 495 -19.90 -37.51 -8.78
CA GLU A 495 -19.95 -36.41 -9.74
C GLU A 495 -21.13 -35.47 -9.38
N GLU A 496 -20.85 -34.21 -8.98
CA GLU A 496 -21.90 -33.18 -8.88
C GLU A 496 -22.06 -32.44 -10.22
N GLU A 497 -23.17 -32.71 -10.91
CA GLU A 497 -23.62 -31.93 -12.06
C GLU A 497 -23.90 -30.47 -11.66
N ASN A 498 -23.44 -29.54 -12.49
CA ASN A 498 -23.51 -28.10 -12.26
C ASN A 498 -24.84 -27.51 -12.78
N PRO A 499 -25.83 -27.15 -11.92
CA PRO A 499 -27.12 -26.66 -12.38
C PRO A 499 -27.05 -25.14 -12.58
N ASN A 500 -26.90 -24.74 -13.84
CA ASN A 500 -26.88 -23.35 -14.27
C ASN A 500 -28.29 -22.71 -14.22
N PRO A 501 -28.58 -21.71 -13.36
CA PRO A 501 -29.86 -21.01 -13.35
C PRO A 501 -29.79 -19.80 -14.29
N ALA A 502 -30.74 -19.74 -15.24
CA ALA A 502 -30.84 -18.63 -16.17
C ALA A 502 -31.15 -17.29 -15.47
N TRP A 503 -30.59 -16.21 -16.02
CA TRP A 503 -30.88 -14.83 -15.61
C TRP A 503 -32.12 -14.31 -16.33
N GLU A 504 -33.26 -14.19 -15.64
CA GLU A 504 -34.36 -13.33 -16.08
C GLU A 504 -34.93 -12.47 -14.94
N ASP A 505 -34.72 -11.17 -15.12
CA ASP A 505 -35.60 -10.04 -14.78
C ASP A 505 -36.40 -10.02 -13.45
N LEU A 506 -35.87 -9.25 -12.48
CA LEU A 506 -36.67 -8.52 -11.50
C LEU A 506 -36.07 -7.11 -11.25
N SER A 507 -36.20 -6.22 -12.23
CA SER A 507 -35.96 -4.79 -12.00
C SER A 507 -37.12 -4.15 -11.21
N SER A 508 -36.96 -3.88 -9.91
CA SER A 508 -37.70 -2.83 -9.17
C SER A 508 -37.31 -2.72 -7.70
N ALA A 509 -36.41 -1.78 -7.38
CA ALA A 509 -36.27 -1.13 -6.06
C ALA A 509 -35.19 -0.03 -6.16
N PHE A 510 -35.50 1.04 -6.90
CA PHE A 510 -34.65 2.22 -7.02
C PHE A 510 -35.30 3.33 -6.20
N ASP A 511 -34.89 3.50 -4.94
CA ASP A 511 -35.28 4.69 -4.16
C ASP A 511 -34.37 5.84 -4.54
N SER A 512 -34.95 6.80 -5.27
CA SER A 512 -34.41 8.11 -5.54
C SER A 512 -34.70 9.04 -4.36
N GLU A 513 -33.66 9.67 -3.80
CA GLU A 513 -33.83 10.92 -3.05
C GLU A 513 -33.38 12.06 -3.96
N ASP A 514 -34.33 12.93 -4.32
CA ASP A 514 -34.15 14.04 -5.25
C ASP A 514 -33.41 15.24 -4.61
N ASP A 515 -32.69 15.98 -5.47
CA ASP A 515 -31.91 17.17 -5.11
C ASP A 515 -32.68 18.45 -5.49
N ASP A 516 -33.47 18.99 -4.55
CA ASP A 516 -34.37 20.12 -4.79
C ASP A 516 -33.61 21.47 -4.78
N THR A 517 -33.18 21.93 -5.95
CA THR A 517 -32.65 23.30 -6.16
C THR A 517 -33.55 24.12 -7.09
N ALA A 518 -34.46 24.90 -6.50
CA ALA A 518 -35.26 25.90 -7.22
C ALA A 518 -34.75 27.33 -6.93
N SER A 519 -34.26 28.02 -7.96
CA SER A 519 -33.80 29.40 -7.84
C SER A 519 -34.97 30.39 -7.75
N PHE A 520 -34.89 31.36 -6.84
CA PHE A 520 -35.64 32.61 -6.98
C PHE A 520 -34.67 33.80 -6.96
N ALA A 521 -34.66 34.57 -8.05
CA ALA A 521 -33.76 35.71 -8.20
C ALA A 521 -34.40 37.02 -7.74
N GLY A 522 -33.70 37.74 -6.88
CA GLY A 522 -33.80 39.21 -6.77
C GLY A 522 -34.65 39.76 -5.62
N VAL A 523 -33.97 40.20 -4.55
CA VAL A 523 -34.03 41.59 -4.05
C VAL A 523 -32.63 41.98 -3.55
N LEU A 524 -32.21 43.21 -3.85
CA LEU A 524 -30.93 43.79 -3.42
C LEU A 524 -30.92 44.11 -1.92
N GLY A 525 -29.81 43.81 -1.24
CA GLY A 525 -29.56 44.23 0.14
C GLY A 525 -28.08 44.12 0.48
N ASN A 526 -27.36 45.25 0.41
CA ASN A 526 -26.03 45.35 0.99
C ASN A 526 -26.11 45.07 2.49
N ASN A 527 -25.17 44.27 3.00
CA ASN A 527 -24.39 44.66 4.18
C ASN A 527 -23.12 43.82 4.25
N ASN A 528 -22.00 44.49 4.52
CA ASN A 528 -20.87 43.83 5.17
C ASN A 528 -21.34 43.34 6.54
N ASP A 529 -20.81 42.21 7.01
CA ASP A 529 -19.97 42.25 8.21
C ASP A 529 -19.19 40.94 8.37
N ALA A 530 -18.05 41.05 9.03
CA ALA A 530 -17.17 39.92 9.32
C ALA A 530 -17.64 39.14 10.55
N ASN A 531 -17.23 37.87 10.63
CA ASN A 531 -16.68 37.24 11.83
C ASN A 531 -15.93 35.98 11.34
N GLU A 532 -14.63 35.82 11.50
CA GLU A 532 -13.77 35.98 12.68
C GLU A 532 -13.95 34.83 13.70
N ILE A 533 -12.81 34.33 14.17
CA ILE A 533 -12.66 33.17 15.04
C ILE A 533 -13.14 33.52 16.44
N THR A 534 -14.03 32.72 17.03
CA THR A 534 -14.39 32.82 18.45
C THR A 534 -14.03 31.57 19.23
N PHE A 535 -12.93 31.66 19.99
CA PHE A 535 -12.78 30.97 21.26
C PHE A 535 -13.73 31.61 22.28
N ILE A 536 -14.41 30.82 23.11
CA ILE A 536 -14.90 31.27 24.43
C ILE A 536 -14.64 30.16 25.46
N GLU A 537 -14.21 30.60 26.64
CA GLU A 537 -13.94 29.82 27.84
C GLU A 537 -14.99 30.21 28.91
N GLU A 538 -15.32 29.27 29.80
CA GLU A 538 -15.94 29.49 31.14
C GLU A 538 -17.39 30.05 31.27
N ALA A 539 -18.29 29.22 31.85
CA ALA A 539 -19.32 29.64 32.83
C ALA A 539 -19.92 28.40 33.55
N MET A 540 -20.41 28.58 34.78
CA MET A 540 -20.67 27.49 35.76
C MET A 540 -22.14 27.04 35.90
N SER A 541 -22.28 25.88 36.56
CA SER A 541 -23.41 25.42 37.40
C SER A 541 -24.63 24.76 36.76
N ALA A 542 -24.85 23.48 37.10
CA ALA A 542 -26.09 22.97 37.68
C ALA A 542 -25.86 21.57 38.32
N THR A 543 -26.03 21.51 39.64
CA THR A 543 -26.43 20.39 40.52
C THR A 543 -26.16 18.92 40.16
N GLU A 544 -25.60 18.23 41.15
CA GLU A 544 -25.59 16.78 41.36
C GLU A 544 -27.01 16.18 41.37
N ASP A 545 -27.13 14.90 41.01
CA ASP A 545 -28.00 13.94 41.71
C ASP A 545 -27.45 12.51 41.49
N ASP A 546 -27.30 11.77 42.58
CA ASP A 546 -26.81 10.39 42.60
C ASP A 546 -27.90 9.38 42.21
N VAL A 547 -27.53 8.33 41.47
CA VAL A 547 -28.21 7.02 41.56
C VAL A 547 -27.17 5.92 41.58
N GLU A 548 -27.33 4.99 42.51
CA GLU A 548 -26.39 3.92 42.83
C GLU A 548 -26.26 2.83 41.75
N ALA A 549 -25.27 1.96 41.93
CA ALA A 549 -24.92 0.87 41.04
C ALA A 549 -25.97 -0.25 40.96
N ASP A 550 -25.97 -0.98 39.84
CA ASP A 550 -26.31 -2.40 39.88
C ASP A 550 -25.46 -3.22 38.87
N GLU A 551 -25.46 -4.53 39.04
CA GLU A 551 -24.45 -5.45 38.51
C GLU A 551 -24.67 -5.91 37.05
N ALA A 552 -23.55 -6.30 36.43
CA ALA A 552 -23.41 -7.32 35.38
C ALA A 552 -24.48 -7.47 34.29
N LEU A 553 -24.10 -7.20 33.02
CA LEU A 553 -24.63 -7.95 31.87
C LEU A 553 -23.64 -7.98 30.68
N THR A 554 -22.95 -9.10 30.52
CA THR A 554 -22.16 -9.39 29.30
C THR A 554 -23.11 -9.94 28.24
N GLN A 555 -23.86 -9.07 27.56
CA GLN A 555 -24.86 -9.49 26.58
C GLN A 555 -24.22 -10.00 25.29
N SER A 556 -24.30 -11.32 25.09
CA SER A 556 -24.18 -11.95 23.78
C SER A 556 -25.43 -11.65 22.96
N LEU A 557 -25.41 -10.56 22.19
CA LEU A 557 -26.42 -10.25 21.19
C LEU A 557 -25.87 -10.55 19.79
N ALA A 558 -26.47 -11.52 19.12
CA ALA A 558 -26.39 -11.62 17.67
C ALA A 558 -27.12 -10.41 17.06
N PRO A 559 -26.71 -9.91 15.87
CA PRO A 559 -27.44 -8.85 15.20
C PRO A 559 -28.77 -9.40 14.66
N ASP A 560 -29.88 -9.07 15.32
CA ASP A 560 -31.22 -9.40 14.86
C ASP A 560 -31.56 -8.67 13.54
N GLY A 561 -31.94 -9.44 12.54
CA GLY A 561 -32.32 -8.96 11.21
C GLY A 561 -31.84 -9.89 10.10
N ILE A 562 -32.71 -10.18 9.12
CA ILE A 562 -32.49 -11.09 7.96
C ILE A 562 -32.75 -12.58 8.29
N LEU A 563 -33.91 -12.87 8.87
CA LEU A 563 -34.51 -14.20 8.82
C LEU A 563 -35.30 -14.37 7.50
N GLY A 564 -34.60 -14.68 6.39
CA GLY A 564 -35.26 -14.77 5.07
C GLY A 564 -34.53 -15.58 4.00
N TYR A 565 -33.19 -15.64 4.02
CA TYR A 565 -32.39 -16.33 2.98
C TYR A 565 -31.94 -17.76 3.33
N PHE A 566 -32.02 -18.16 4.60
CA PHE A 566 -31.36 -19.38 5.10
C PHE A 566 -32.33 -20.56 5.31
N LYS A 567 -32.82 -21.14 4.20
CA LYS A 567 -33.46 -22.47 4.20
C LYS A 567 -32.86 -23.46 3.19
N ARG A 568 -31.61 -23.21 2.74
CA ARG A 568 -30.87 -24.05 1.76
C ARG A 568 -29.38 -24.30 2.09
N MET A 569 -28.89 -23.97 3.29
CA MET A 569 -27.49 -24.20 3.69
C MET A 569 -27.36 -25.18 4.88
N ALA A 570 -28.21 -26.20 4.95
CA ALA A 570 -28.18 -27.18 6.04
C ALA A 570 -27.11 -28.28 5.85
N ASP A 571 -26.75 -28.58 4.60
CA ASP A 571 -26.07 -29.83 4.24
C ASP A 571 -24.62 -29.64 3.74
N SER A 572 -23.87 -28.73 4.34
CA SER A 572 -22.43 -28.57 4.06
C SER A 572 -21.63 -28.57 5.35
N ASP A 573 -20.86 -29.63 5.59
CA ASP A 573 -20.05 -29.73 6.79
C ASP A 573 -18.89 -28.70 6.76
N LEU A 574 -18.91 -27.81 7.75
CA LEU A 574 -17.96 -26.73 7.95
C LEU A 574 -17.13 -26.90 9.23
N SER A 575 -17.22 -28.05 9.90
CA SER A 575 -16.69 -28.32 11.24
C SER A 575 -15.19 -28.70 11.30
N GLY A 576 -14.33 -27.97 10.57
CA GLY A 576 -12.90 -28.34 10.42
C GLY A 576 -11.86 -27.21 10.44
N TYR A 577 -12.11 -26.06 11.08
CA TYR A 577 -11.15 -24.93 11.05
C TYR A 577 -10.83 -24.33 12.43
N LYS A 578 -9.77 -24.82 13.09
CA LYS A 578 -9.14 -24.16 14.26
C LYS A 578 -8.19 -23.03 13.85
N THR A 579 -8.72 -21.95 13.26
CA THR A 579 -7.96 -20.71 13.03
C THR A 579 -8.15 -19.71 14.18
N GLN A 580 -7.80 -20.14 15.40
CA GLN A 580 -7.94 -19.32 16.62
C GLN A 580 -6.68 -18.49 16.88
N TRP A 581 -6.56 -17.35 16.18
CA TRP A 581 -5.55 -16.31 16.48
C TRP A 581 -6.13 -15.03 17.09
N LEU A 582 -7.43 -14.77 16.94
CA LEU A 582 -8.11 -13.62 17.52
C LEU A 582 -9.17 -14.08 18.51
N ASP A 583 -9.13 -13.55 19.74
CA ASP A 583 -10.08 -13.91 20.80
C ASP A 583 -11.23 -12.90 20.87
N MET A 584 -10.93 -11.63 20.59
CA MET A 584 -11.81 -10.50 20.85
C MET A 584 -11.82 -9.49 19.71
N ILE A 585 -12.93 -8.78 19.58
CA ILE A 585 -13.15 -7.66 18.68
C ILE A 585 -13.40 -6.41 19.53
N PHE A 586 -12.83 -5.27 19.15
CA PHE A 586 -13.06 -3.97 19.76
C PHE A 586 -13.47 -2.95 18.68
N THR A 587 -14.57 -2.25 18.90
CA THR A 587 -15.04 -1.17 18.03
C THR A 587 -14.96 0.16 18.78
N PRO A 588 -13.83 0.90 18.72
CA PRO A 588 -13.64 2.12 19.52
C PRO A 588 -14.72 3.18 19.25
N HIS A 589 -15.12 3.35 17.99
CA HIS A 589 -16.20 4.25 17.59
C HIS A 589 -17.53 4.00 18.34
N ASP A 590 -17.85 2.74 18.64
CA ASP A 590 -19.08 2.33 19.33
C ASP A 590 -18.87 2.11 20.84
N GLY A 591 -17.63 2.08 21.30
CA GLY A 591 -17.26 1.73 22.67
C GLY A 591 -17.52 0.26 23.06
N LYS A 592 -17.64 -0.67 22.10
CA LYS A 592 -18.07 -2.06 22.36
C LYS A 592 -16.95 -3.08 22.18
N THR A 593 -17.04 -4.18 22.93
CA THR A 593 -16.14 -5.34 22.80
C THR A 593 -16.95 -6.63 22.65
N TYR A 594 -16.52 -7.51 21.75
CA TYR A 594 -17.20 -8.77 21.44
C TYR A 594 -16.20 -9.93 21.46
N VAL A 595 -16.67 -11.15 21.67
CA VAL A 595 -15.87 -12.35 21.37
C VAL A 595 -15.76 -12.49 19.84
N SER A 596 -14.58 -12.88 19.34
CA SER A 596 -14.41 -13.11 17.90
C SER A 596 -15.22 -14.34 17.45
N PRO A 597 -15.98 -14.27 16.34
CA PRO A 597 -16.69 -15.43 15.81
C PRO A 597 -15.73 -16.59 15.51
N THR A 598 -16.12 -17.80 15.88
CA THR A 598 -15.28 -19.01 15.79
C THR A 598 -15.65 -19.90 14.60
N SER A 599 -16.93 -20.00 14.24
CA SER A 599 -17.35 -20.78 13.07
C SER A 599 -17.02 -20.06 11.76
N ALA A 600 -16.86 -20.82 10.67
CA ALA A 600 -16.62 -20.23 9.35
C ALA A 600 -17.80 -19.35 8.89
N VAL A 601 -19.04 -19.76 9.18
CA VAL A 601 -20.27 -19.04 8.81
C VAL A 601 -20.36 -17.70 9.54
N ASP A 602 -20.20 -17.70 10.86
CA ASP A 602 -20.29 -16.47 11.67
C ASP A 602 -19.16 -15.49 11.33
N ARG A 603 -17.96 -16.01 11.01
CA ARG A 603 -16.85 -15.19 10.50
C ARG A 603 -17.20 -14.57 9.15
N ILE A 604 -17.76 -15.33 8.21
CA ILE A 604 -18.21 -14.80 6.90
C ILE A 604 -19.30 -13.74 7.10
N GLN A 605 -20.28 -13.97 7.98
CA GLN A 605 -21.33 -12.99 8.29
C GLN A 605 -20.76 -11.70 8.89
N TYR A 606 -19.89 -11.80 9.90
CA TYR A 606 -19.20 -10.64 10.48
C TYR A 606 -18.32 -9.90 9.46
N LEU A 607 -17.64 -10.65 8.58
CA LEU A 607 -16.79 -10.09 7.54
C LEU A 607 -17.56 -9.53 6.35
N ARG A 608 -18.80 -9.95 6.11
CA ARG A 608 -19.72 -9.36 5.11
C ARG A 608 -20.66 -8.29 5.68
N ARG A 609 -20.56 -7.94 6.97
CA ARG A 609 -21.34 -6.85 7.59
C ARG A 609 -21.24 -5.55 6.75
N PRO A 610 -22.30 -4.72 6.70
CA PRO A 610 -22.28 -3.45 5.96
C PRO A 610 -21.12 -2.53 6.36
N THR A 611 -20.71 -1.64 5.46
CA THR A 611 -19.70 -0.60 5.76
C THR A 611 -20.26 0.35 6.82
N PHE A 612 -19.52 0.54 7.91
CA PHE A 612 -19.88 1.50 8.95
C PHE A 612 -19.15 2.82 8.77
N LYS A 613 -19.70 3.91 9.30
CA LYS A 613 -19.07 5.24 9.32
C LYS A 613 -19.01 5.77 10.74
N ASN A 614 -17.86 6.22 11.19
CA ASN A 614 -17.71 6.85 12.50
C ASN A 614 -18.38 8.25 12.48
N ARG A 615 -19.55 8.34 13.11
CA ARG A 615 -20.38 9.56 13.22
C ARG A 615 -20.28 10.25 14.59
N ASN A 616 -19.30 9.89 15.41
CA ASN A 616 -19.09 10.55 16.70
C ASN A 616 -18.73 12.04 16.50
N THR A 617 -19.24 12.88 17.40
CA THR A 617 -19.01 14.33 17.42
C THR A 617 -18.02 14.76 18.50
N LYS A 618 -17.77 13.91 19.49
CA LYS A 618 -16.80 14.14 20.57
C LYS A 618 -15.39 14.26 19.99
N GLN A 619 -14.80 15.44 20.06
CA GLN A 619 -13.46 15.70 19.55
C GLN A 619 -12.40 14.82 20.26
N GLN A 620 -11.33 14.49 19.54
CA GLN A 620 -10.16 13.83 20.14
C GLN A 620 -9.49 14.76 21.15
N ASP A 621 -8.72 14.20 22.09
CA ASP A 621 -7.98 15.01 23.06
C ASP A 621 -7.00 15.96 22.36
N ARG A 622 -7.27 17.27 22.49
CA ARG A 622 -6.44 18.35 21.95
C ARG A 622 -5.02 18.30 22.51
N LYS A 623 -4.82 17.97 23.79
CA LYS A 623 -3.48 17.89 24.38
C LYS A 623 -2.68 16.74 23.77
N ALA A 624 -3.32 15.57 23.58
CA ALA A 624 -2.70 14.46 22.87
C ALA A 624 -2.32 14.84 21.42
N LEU A 625 -3.21 15.50 20.67
CA LEU A 625 -2.90 15.98 19.31
C LEU A 625 -1.74 17.00 19.29
N GLU A 626 -1.71 17.96 20.22
CA GLU A 626 -0.61 18.93 20.33
C GLU A 626 0.73 18.25 20.65
N GLU A 627 0.76 17.30 21.60
CA GLU A 627 1.96 16.52 21.95
C GLU A 627 2.42 15.57 20.84
N LEU A 628 1.51 15.11 19.97
CA LEU A 628 1.83 14.36 18.76
C LEU A 628 2.45 15.28 17.68
N GLY A 629 1.86 16.46 17.43
CA GLY A 629 2.35 17.44 16.46
C GLY A 629 3.69 18.11 16.86
N LYS A 630 3.97 18.22 18.17
CA LYS A 630 5.26 18.70 18.69
C LYS A 630 6.44 17.76 18.40
N ARG A 631 6.16 16.49 18.07
CA ARG A 631 7.17 15.43 17.89
C ARG A 631 7.19 14.82 16.49
N CYS A 632 6.10 14.88 15.73
CA CYS A 632 6.04 14.34 14.37
C CYS A 632 5.37 15.30 13.37
N CYS A 633 5.62 15.02 12.10
CA CYS A 633 5.01 15.68 10.94
C CYS A 633 4.40 14.62 10.01
N ILE A 634 3.35 14.98 9.26
CA ILE A 634 2.76 14.09 8.26
C ILE A 634 3.35 14.42 6.89
N LEU A 635 3.82 13.41 6.17
CA LEU A 635 4.12 13.46 4.74
C LEU A 635 3.06 12.64 3.98
N ARG A 636 2.46 13.23 2.96
CA ARG A 636 1.38 12.67 2.13
C ARG A 636 1.80 12.69 0.68
N THR A 637 1.33 11.71 -0.08
CA THR A 637 1.55 11.63 -1.53
C THR A 637 0.25 11.36 -2.27
N TYR A 638 0.14 11.91 -3.46
CA TYR A 638 -1.04 11.88 -4.32
C TYR A 638 -0.71 11.25 -5.68
N GLU A 639 -1.50 11.52 -6.71
CA GLU A 639 -1.20 11.11 -8.09
C GLU A 639 0.12 11.74 -8.56
N GLU A 640 0.19 13.07 -8.49
CA GLU A 640 1.32 13.88 -8.94
C GLU A 640 2.01 14.62 -7.78
N ASP A 641 1.40 14.72 -6.60
CA ASP A 641 1.82 15.70 -5.59
C ASP A 641 2.44 15.09 -4.32
N ILE A 642 3.32 15.87 -3.66
CA ILE A 642 3.84 15.60 -2.30
C ILE A 642 3.49 16.77 -1.37
N GLU A 643 2.90 16.49 -0.22
CA GLU A 643 2.61 17.48 0.83
C GLU A 643 3.20 17.06 2.18
N MET A 644 3.94 17.96 2.82
CA MET A 644 4.39 17.83 4.21
C MET A 644 3.73 18.90 5.09
N ARG A 645 3.18 18.50 6.23
CA ARG A 645 2.54 19.43 7.19
C ARG A 645 2.63 18.98 8.65
N SER A 646 2.69 19.95 9.55
CA SER A 646 2.30 19.71 10.95
C SER A 646 0.77 19.61 11.07
N ILE A 647 0.30 19.01 12.16
CA ILE A 647 -1.10 19.13 12.58
C ILE A 647 -1.34 20.37 13.44
N ASN A 648 -0.29 20.94 14.04
CA ASN A 648 -0.39 22.21 14.76
C ASN A 648 -0.41 23.36 13.73
N PRO A 649 -1.44 24.23 13.72
CA PRO A 649 -1.48 25.37 12.80
C PRO A 649 -0.34 26.37 13.05
N ASP A 650 0.17 26.46 14.29
CA ASP A 650 1.26 27.36 14.70
C ASP A 650 2.66 26.88 14.28
N ASP A 651 2.78 25.69 13.69
CA ASP A 651 4.07 25.18 13.19
C ASP A 651 4.45 25.73 11.82
N GLY A 652 3.50 26.34 11.10
CA GLY A 652 3.77 27.12 9.91
C GLY A 652 2.98 26.70 8.67
N ALA A 653 3.46 27.17 7.52
CA ALA A 653 2.91 26.78 6.23
C ALA A 653 3.19 25.30 5.92
N ALA A 654 2.27 24.63 5.22
CA ALA A 654 2.54 23.32 4.63
C ALA A 654 3.59 23.46 3.51
N VAL A 655 4.45 22.45 3.33
CA VAL A 655 5.42 22.41 2.23
C VAL A 655 4.92 21.45 1.17
N PHE A 656 4.87 21.90 -0.06
CA PHE A 656 4.31 21.15 -1.19
C PHE A 656 5.34 21.05 -2.30
N CYS A 657 5.34 19.93 -3.03
CA CYS A 657 5.99 19.82 -4.32
C CYS A 657 4.99 19.26 -5.32
N LYS A 658 4.50 20.14 -6.19
CA LYS A 658 3.67 19.75 -7.33
C LYS A 658 4.54 19.00 -8.33
N ASP A 659 4.04 17.87 -8.77
CA ASP A 659 4.51 17.16 -9.95
C ASP A 659 6.05 16.94 -10.04
N PRO A 660 6.66 16.16 -9.13
CA PRO A 660 8.11 15.97 -9.02
C PRO A 660 8.70 14.92 -9.97
N ILE A 661 7.91 14.32 -10.87
CA ILE A 661 8.29 13.11 -11.63
C ILE A 661 7.87 13.08 -13.09
N SER A 662 7.21 14.11 -13.61
CA SER A 662 6.54 14.12 -14.91
C SER A 662 7.41 14.34 -16.16
N TRP A 663 6.65 14.29 -17.26
CA TRP A 663 6.81 14.84 -18.61
C TRP A 663 7.24 13.88 -19.71
N ASN A 664 6.43 13.93 -20.78
CA ASN A 664 6.62 13.35 -22.10
C ASN A 664 6.95 11.85 -22.13
N TYR A 665 6.11 11.03 -21.48
CA TYR A 665 6.05 9.61 -21.82
C TYR A 665 5.01 9.36 -22.92
N PRO A 666 5.34 8.61 -24.00
CA PRO A 666 4.34 8.25 -25.00
C PRO A 666 3.22 7.43 -24.34
N PRO A 667 1.93 7.69 -24.66
CA PRO A 667 0.81 7.03 -24.00
C PRO A 667 0.84 5.51 -24.26
N HIS A 668 1.24 4.74 -23.25
CA HIS A 668 1.30 3.29 -23.32
C HIS A 668 0.10 2.68 -22.55
N PRO A 669 -0.68 1.75 -23.12
CA PRO A 669 -1.86 1.18 -22.46
C PRO A 669 -1.58 0.62 -21.06
N LEU A 670 -0.44 -0.07 -20.89
CA LEU A 670 0.02 -0.62 -19.61
C LEU A 670 0.44 0.43 -18.53
N LEU A 671 0.49 1.71 -18.89
CA LEU A 671 0.85 2.83 -17.99
C LEU A 671 -0.37 3.71 -17.63
N ARG A 672 -1.58 3.36 -18.08
CA ARG A 672 -2.81 4.00 -17.61
C ARG A 672 -2.88 3.92 -16.08
N HIS A 673 -3.12 5.04 -15.41
CA HIS A 673 -3.21 5.15 -13.94
C HIS A 673 -1.91 4.74 -13.21
N ALA A 674 -0.77 4.86 -13.89
CA ALA A 674 0.56 4.72 -13.29
C ALA A 674 1.03 6.01 -12.59
N GLU A 675 0.38 7.14 -12.84
CA GLU A 675 0.56 8.46 -12.20
C GLU A 675 0.08 8.41 -10.74
N ARG A 676 0.83 7.71 -9.90
CA ARG A 676 0.53 7.54 -8.47
C ARG A 676 1.78 7.31 -7.67
N LEU A 677 2.05 8.20 -6.72
CA LEU A 677 3.15 8.11 -5.76
C LEU A 677 2.80 7.13 -4.63
N ASN A 678 2.51 5.88 -4.97
CA ASN A 678 1.87 4.90 -4.08
C ASN A 678 2.85 3.96 -3.34
N MET A 679 4.16 4.11 -3.55
CA MET A 679 5.18 3.32 -2.86
C MET A 679 6.00 4.24 -1.96
N VAL A 680 5.87 4.13 -0.63
CA VAL A 680 6.57 5.01 0.32
C VAL A 680 7.36 4.15 1.32
N VAL A 681 8.66 4.42 1.45
CA VAL A 681 9.56 3.75 2.41
C VAL A 681 10.36 4.80 3.17
N HIS A 682 10.29 4.77 4.49
CA HIS A 682 11.06 5.64 5.38
C HIS A 682 12.32 4.91 5.89
N VAL A 683 13.47 5.57 5.81
CA VAL A 683 14.78 5.09 6.29
C VAL A 683 15.30 6.08 7.34
N PRO A 684 14.97 5.88 8.64
CA PRO A 684 15.32 6.81 9.70
C PRO A 684 16.82 7.07 9.81
N GLU A 685 17.65 6.03 9.65
CA GLU A 685 19.11 6.11 9.82
C GLU A 685 19.81 6.98 8.76
N LEU A 686 19.15 7.21 7.61
CA LEU A 686 19.63 8.10 6.56
C LEU A 686 18.87 9.44 6.51
N SER A 687 17.92 9.69 7.41
CA SER A 687 16.98 10.82 7.34
C SER A 687 16.37 10.95 5.94
N LEU A 688 15.82 9.83 5.43
CA LEU A 688 15.42 9.71 4.03
C LEU A 688 14.05 9.05 3.89
N VAL A 689 13.23 9.57 2.98
CA VAL A 689 12.02 8.92 2.48
C VAL A 689 12.20 8.64 0.99
N VAL A 690 11.98 7.39 0.61
CA VAL A 690 12.00 6.93 -0.78
C VAL A 690 10.56 6.82 -1.26
N ILE A 691 10.21 7.54 -2.33
CA ILE A 691 8.85 7.60 -2.87
C ILE A 691 8.87 7.14 -4.31
N GLY A 692 8.33 5.95 -4.58
CA GLY A 692 8.17 5.39 -5.92
C GLY A 692 6.81 5.71 -6.52
N SER A 693 6.81 5.99 -7.83
CA SER A 693 5.61 6.07 -8.64
C SER A 693 5.55 4.94 -9.66
N ALA A 694 4.34 4.42 -9.87
CA ALA A 694 4.11 3.33 -10.81
C ALA A 694 4.48 3.69 -12.27
N ILE A 695 4.71 4.97 -12.62
CA ILE A 695 5.25 5.37 -13.95
C ILE A 695 6.67 4.86 -14.24
N GLY A 696 7.40 4.36 -13.22
CA GLY A 696 8.78 3.90 -13.38
C GLY A 696 9.86 4.83 -12.79
N ARG A 697 9.48 5.84 -11.99
CA ARG A 697 10.40 6.80 -11.36
C ARG A 697 10.30 6.78 -9.83
N VAL A 698 11.40 7.12 -9.15
CA VAL A 698 11.54 7.12 -7.69
C VAL A 698 12.24 8.39 -7.21
N ILE A 699 11.74 8.98 -6.13
CA ILE A 699 12.24 10.20 -5.52
C ILE A 699 12.99 9.85 -4.23
N LEU A 700 14.17 10.45 -4.04
CA LEU A 700 14.89 10.45 -2.77
C LEU A 700 14.66 11.79 -2.08
N LEU A 701 13.84 11.79 -1.02
CA LEU A 701 13.40 12.98 -0.29
C LEU A 701 13.98 12.97 1.12
N THR A 702 14.73 14.02 1.47
CA THR A 702 15.30 14.23 2.80
C THR A 702 14.39 15.17 3.60
N PRO A 703 13.81 14.76 4.74
CA PRO A 703 13.08 15.65 5.65
C PRO A 703 14.02 16.61 6.39
N THR A 704 13.62 17.85 6.57
CA THR A 704 14.50 18.95 7.01
C THR A 704 13.80 19.87 8.02
N ARG A 705 14.51 20.28 9.06
CA ARG A 705 13.96 21.12 10.14
C ARG A 705 14.97 22.18 10.56
N SER A 706 14.55 23.43 10.63
CA SER A 706 15.37 24.52 11.12
C SER A 706 15.16 24.74 12.62
N ARG A 707 16.24 25.08 13.34
CA ARG A 707 16.15 25.55 14.75
C ARG A 707 15.54 26.95 14.85
N TYR A 708 15.65 27.74 13.79
CA TYR A 708 15.09 29.08 13.69
C TYR A 708 13.93 29.07 12.70
N SER A 709 12.81 29.68 13.07
CA SER A 709 11.71 29.91 12.14
C SER A 709 12.23 30.77 10.98
N ILE A 710 12.29 30.24 9.76
CA ILE A 710 12.56 31.09 8.59
C ILE A 710 11.34 32.00 8.40
N PRO A 711 11.53 33.33 8.36
CA PRO A 711 10.45 34.27 8.05
C PRO A 711 10.21 34.32 6.53
N GLY A 712 9.01 34.70 6.15
CA GLY A 712 8.58 35.04 4.80
C GLY A 712 7.25 35.79 4.88
N ASP A 713 6.55 36.01 3.77
CA ASP A 713 5.37 36.88 3.72
C ASP A 713 4.13 36.34 4.49
N GLY A 714 4.17 36.55 5.80
CA GLY A 714 3.17 36.13 6.79
C GLY A 714 3.33 34.71 7.32
N PHE A 715 4.56 34.18 7.30
CA PHE A 715 5.00 32.92 7.91
C PHE A 715 6.49 33.07 8.30
N ARG A 716 7.22 32.19 8.99
CA ARG A 716 6.90 30.96 9.73
C ARG A 716 6.95 29.65 8.95
N LEU A 717 8.17 29.27 8.56
CA LEU A 717 8.54 27.91 8.16
C LEU A 717 9.52 27.32 9.18
N LYS A 718 9.17 26.19 9.81
CA LYS A 718 10.04 25.45 10.76
C LYS A 718 10.61 24.16 10.17
N GLN A 719 9.86 23.52 9.26
CA GLN A 719 10.15 22.21 8.70
C GLN A 719 9.75 22.16 7.24
N GLY A 720 10.38 21.26 6.49
CA GLY A 720 10.08 21.00 5.10
C GLY A 720 10.79 19.74 4.63
N PHE A 721 11.04 19.67 3.34
CA PHE A 721 11.82 18.60 2.75
C PHE A 721 12.61 19.11 1.55
N ARG A 722 13.63 18.33 1.20
CA ARG A 722 14.46 18.52 0.02
C ARG A 722 14.39 17.27 -0.85
N ILE A 723 14.14 17.43 -2.15
CA ILE A 723 14.33 16.33 -3.10
C ILE A 723 15.82 16.31 -3.47
N ASP A 724 16.53 15.25 -3.13
CA ASP A 724 17.96 15.09 -3.41
C ASP A 724 18.17 14.48 -4.81
N TRP A 725 17.35 13.49 -5.18
CA TRP A 725 17.45 12.80 -6.46
C TRP A 725 16.07 12.38 -6.97
N VAL A 726 15.94 12.34 -8.31
CA VAL A 726 14.88 11.60 -9.00
C VAL A 726 15.55 10.55 -9.88
N LEU A 727 15.11 9.31 -9.73
CA LEU A 727 15.68 8.10 -10.33
C LEU A 727 14.69 7.46 -11.30
N PRO A 728 15.17 6.79 -12.36
CA PRO A 728 16.57 6.76 -12.83
C PRO A 728 17.04 8.14 -13.27
N ARG A 729 18.34 8.40 -13.16
CA ARG A 729 18.96 9.67 -13.55
C ARG A 729 18.84 9.89 -15.06
N ARG A 730 18.89 11.15 -15.51
CA ARG A 730 18.85 11.53 -16.93
C ARG A 730 19.86 10.76 -17.79
N SER A 731 21.06 10.48 -17.27
CA SER A 731 22.08 9.68 -17.96
C SER A 731 21.68 8.21 -18.14
N GLU A 732 20.95 7.66 -17.17
CA GLU A 732 20.49 6.26 -17.14
C GLU A 732 19.25 6.09 -18.04
N GLU A 733 18.30 7.04 -18.00
CA GLU A 733 17.19 7.08 -18.98
C GLU A 733 17.72 7.26 -20.42
N ARG A 734 18.69 8.16 -20.66
CA ARG A 734 19.34 8.32 -21.99
C ARG A 734 20.15 7.10 -22.43
N SER A 735 20.60 6.26 -21.50
CA SER A 735 21.28 4.99 -21.81
C SER A 735 20.30 3.83 -22.03
N GLY A 736 18.98 4.08 -21.98
CA GLY A 736 17.94 3.06 -22.15
C GLY A 736 17.80 2.12 -20.95
N TRP A 737 18.37 2.45 -19.78
CA TRP A 737 18.34 1.57 -18.61
C TRP A 737 16.98 1.52 -17.93
N ARG A 738 16.17 2.58 -18.05
CA ARG A 738 14.76 2.52 -17.64
C ARG A 738 13.96 1.78 -18.72
N PRO A 739 13.36 0.61 -18.42
CA PRO A 739 12.52 -0.07 -19.38
C PRO A 739 11.21 0.72 -19.61
N PRO A 740 10.52 0.51 -20.74
CA PRO A 740 9.31 1.24 -21.10
C PRO A 740 8.06 0.70 -20.38
N ARG A 741 8.18 0.39 -19.09
CA ARG A 741 7.20 -0.31 -18.26
C ARG A 741 7.06 0.34 -16.90
N GLY A 742 5.93 0.07 -16.25
CA GLY A 742 5.64 0.62 -14.93
C GLY A 742 6.59 0.07 -13.86
N LEU A 743 6.71 0.80 -12.75
CA LEU A 743 7.35 0.28 -11.55
C LEU A 743 6.42 -0.73 -10.88
N TYR A 744 6.98 -1.88 -10.50
CA TYR A 744 6.28 -2.93 -9.77
C TYR A 744 6.48 -2.83 -8.25
N GLY A 745 7.67 -2.36 -7.85
CA GLY A 745 7.99 -2.14 -6.46
C GLY A 745 9.32 -1.43 -6.27
N ILE A 746 9.47 -0.86 -5.07
CA ILE A 746 10.74 -0.39 -4.52
C ILE A 746 11.09 -1.23 -3.30
N ALA A 747 12.35 -1.58 -3.13
CA ALA A 747 12.84 -2.22 -1.93
C ALA A 747 14.09 -1.49 -1.43
N VAL A 748 14.10 -1.13 -0.14
CA VAL A 748 15.25 -0.53 0.53
C VAL A 748 15.64 -1.40 1.71
N GLY A 749 16.93 -1.68 1.86
CA GLY A 749 17.47 -2.39 3.01
C GLY A 749 18.98 -2.26 3.12
N PRO A 750 19.60 -2.71 4.22
CA PRO A 750 21.03 -2.55 4.44
C PRO A 750 21.84 -3.39 3.45
N VAL A 751 23.04 -2.92 3.13
CA VAL A 751 24.07 -3.71 2.46
C VAL A 751 24.67 -4.70 3.47
N GLN A 752 25.01 -5.92 3.03
CA GLN A 752 25.64 -6.93 3.89
C GLN A 752 27.06 -6.51 4.30
N GLU A 753 27.35 -6.60 5.60
CA GLU A 753 28.65 -6.24 6.19
C GLU A 753 29.64 -7.41 6.17
N GLY A 754 30.94 -7.08 6.16
CA GLY A 754 32.02 -8.07 6.22
C GLY A 754 31.95 -8.94 7.48
N GLY A 755 32.17 -10.24 7.31
CA GLY A 755 32.12 -11.21 8.42
C GLY A 755 30.72 -11.66 8.83
N ALA A 756 29.63 -11.17 8.20
CA ALA A 756 28.29 -11.67 8.46
C ALA A 756 28.13 -13.13 7.97
N THR A 757 27.62 -14.00 8.83
CA THR A 757 27.44 -15.44 8.56
C THR A 757 26.04 -15.76 8.03
N GLY A 758 25.92 -16.87 7.30
CA GLY A 758 24.63 -17.33 6.79
C GLY A 758 23.95 -16.25 5.93
N CYS A 759 22.67 -16.03 6.15
CA CYS A 759 21.86 -14.97 5.57
C CYS A 759 21.87 -13.68 6.40
N LEU A 760 22.61 -13.54 7.50
CA LEU A 760 22.60 -12.30 8.28
C LEU A 760 23.22 -11.13 7.49
N LEU A 761 22.70 -9.91 7.67
CA LEU A 761 23.33 -8.69 7.13
C LEU A 761 24.50 -8.19 7.98
N ARG A 762 24.55 -8.57 9.26
CA ARG A 762 25.57 -8.18 10.24
C ARG A 762 25.96 -9.39 11.10
N PRO A 763 27.20 -9.49 11.60
CA PRO A 763 27.55 -10.45 12.65
C PRO A 763 26.71 -10.22 13.91
N ASP A 764 26.26 -11.29 14.59
CA ASP A 764 25.44 -11.17 15.82
C ASP A 764 26.14 -10.40 16.96
N ASN A 765 27.48 -10.44 17.00
CA ASN A 765 28.31 -9.75 18.00
C ASN A 765 28.77 -8.35 17.54
N ALA A 766 28.30 -7.85 16.39
CA ALA A 766 28.65 -6.50 15.95
C ALA A 766 28.06 -5.45 16.91
N PRO A 767 28.78 -4.34 17.21
CA PRO A 767 28.20 -3.22 17.96
C PRO A 767 26.98 -2.66 17.21
N ALA A 768 26.17 -1.83 17.88
CA ALA A 768 25.04 -1.16 17.22
C ALA A 768 25.53 -0.37 15.98
N PRO A 769 24.78 -0.33 14.87
CA PRO A 769 25.16 0.48 13.71
C PRO A 769 25.29 1.95 14.12
N SER A 770 26.40 2.60 13.77
CA SER A 770 26.42 4.06 13.67
C SER A 770 25.62 4.46 12.44
N PRO A 771 24.54 5.27 12.57
CA PRO A 771 23.73 5.72 11.41
C PRO A 771 24.61 6.37 10.32
N ALA A 772 25.61 7.11 10.78
CA ALA A 772 26.73 7.74 10.07
C ALA A 772 27.48 6.93 8.99
N SER A 773 27.47 5.59 9.08
CA SER A 773 28.31 4.73 8.24
C SER A 773 27.55 3.58 7.58
N ARG A 774 26.22 3.52 7.76
CA ARG A 774 25.42 2.40 7.28
C ARG A 774 25.03 2.63 5.83
N ARG A 775 25.47 1.72 4.97
CA ARG A 775 25.16 1.72 3.52
C ARG A 775 23.90 0.90 3.28
N TYR A 776 23.00 1.43 2.47
CA TYR A 776 21.76 0.78 2.06
C TYR A 776 21.78 0.52 0.56
N ARG A 777 20.96 -0.42 0.13
CA ARG A 777 20.67 -0.73 -1.26
C ARG A 777 19.21 -0.38 -1.53
N LEU A 778 18.97 0.30 -2.65
CA LEU A 778 17.66 0.59 -3.21
C LEU A 778 17.54 -0.20 -4.52
N MET A 779 16.52 -1.04 -4.63
CA MET A 779 16.21 -1.84 -5.80
C MET A 779 14.86 -1.40 -6.38
N LEU A 780 14.87 -0.96 -7.64
CA LEU A 780 13.68 -0.62 -8.44
C LEU A 780 13.36 -1.83 -9.31
N HIS A 781 12.20 -2.44 -9.13
CA HIS A 781 11.74 -3.60 -9.89
C HIS A 781 10.68 -3.15 -10.89
N TYR A 782 10.91 -3.36 -12.18
CA TYR A 782 10.01 -2.98 -13.26
C TYR A 782 9.13 -4.16 -13.71
N ARG A 783 8.05 -3.86 -14.42
CA ARG A 783 7.04 -4.85 -14.82
C ARG A 783 7.41 -5.75 -16.01
N ASP A 784 8.57 -5.52 -16.60
CA ASP A 784 9.29 -6.47 -17.44
C ASP A 784 10.27 -7.34 -16.64
N HIS A 785 10.23 -7.31 -15.30
CA HIS A 785 11.21 -7.93 -14.40
C HIS A 785 12.63 -7.34 -14.41
N THR A 786 12.91 -6.28 -15.18
CA THR A 786 14.19 -5.56 -15.11
C THR A 786 14.36 -4.93 -13.70
N ILE A 787 15.59 -4.96 -13.18
CA ILE A 787 15.94 -4.42 -11.87
C ILE A 787 17.05 -3.39 -12.01
N LEU A 788 16.82 -2.19 -11.44
CA LEU A 788 17.85 -1.17 -11.27
C LEU A 788 18.23 -1.07 -9.79
N SER A 789 19.49 -1.35 -9.46
CA SER A 789 20.03 -1.34 -8.10
C SER A 789 20.96 -0.15 -7.88
N TYR A 790 20.84 0.50 -6.73
CA TYR A 790 21.64 1.65 -6.31
C TYR A 790 22.15 1.41 -4.88
N GLU A 791 23.39 1.81 -4.60
CA GLU A 791 23.86 1.99 -3.21
C GLU A 791 23.53 3.42 -2.77
N ILE A 792 23.00 3.59 -1.54
CA ILE A 792 22.71 4.88 -0.92
C ILE A 792 23.37 4.96 0.46
N SER A 793 24.01 6.08 0.75
CA SER A 793 24.69 6.36 2.03
C SER A 793 24.56 7.83 2.41
N ARG A 794 25.05 8.17 3.60
CA ARG A 794 25.13 9.54 4.10
C ARG A 794 26.47 9.70 4.81
N ASP A 795 27.51 9.92 4.01
CA ASP A 795 28.91 9.81 4.45
C ASP A 795 29.25 10.76 5.62
N GLU A 796 29.84 10.20 6.68
CA GLU A 796 30.47 11.00 7.73
C GLU A 796 31.96 11.29 7.51
N GLY A 797 32.69 10.46 6.78
CA GLY A 797 34.13 10.62 6.55
C GLY A 797 34.58 10.12 5.19
N ASN A 798 35.26 10.99 4.46
CA ASN A 798 36.10 10.63 3.31
C ASN A 798 37.42 10.08 3.86
N GLU A 799 37.42 8.82 4.31
CA GLU A 799 38.62 8.03 4.60
C GLU A 799 38.67 6.83 3.66
N ASP A 800 39.86 6.51 3.18
CA ASP A 800 40.06 5.67 2.00
C ASP A 800 39.43 4.28 2.11
N VAL A 801 38.77 3.86 1.02
CA VAL A 801 38.44 2.45 0.81
C VAL A 801 39.74 1.70 0.53
N LEU A 802 40.43 1.30 1.61
CA LEU A 802 41.46 0.28 1.57
C LEU A 802 40.80 -1.05 1.20
N ILE A 803 40.86 -1.37 -0.09
CA ILE A 803 40.54 -2.70 -0.62
C ILE A 803 41.61 -3.68 -0.12
N PHE A 804 41.18 -4.73 0.58
CA PHE A 804 41.96 -5.92 0.91
C PHE A 804 41.13 -7.16 0.60
#